data_AF-A0A088EYJ9-F1
#
_entry.id   AF-A0A088EYJ9-F1
#
_cell.length_a   1.000
_cell.length_b   1.000
_cell.length_c   1.000
_cell.angle_alpha   90.00
_cell.angle_beta   90.00
_cell.angle_gamma   90.00
#
_symmetry.space_group_name_H-M   'P 1'
#
loop_
_entity.id
_entity.type
_entity.pdbx_description
1 polymer ?
#
loop_
_entity_poly.entity_id
_entity_poly.type
_entity_poly.pdbx_seq_one_letter_code
_entity_poly.pdbx_strand_id
1 'polypeptide(L)'
;MNRPIFSKQFLAQYLKDFRLATQTDIFRKKDIIDTWIKMLESHRLDRSKEEETKSRFILEIFGDVLGFNYKNPSNWLIREELKTSVDATKPDAALGRFKINETGIENDVHVVIEIKDSKTSVDKPQNRAAFKISPVDQAFLYASKVGGNCKWVVVSNFTEIRFYHQSSQGEYQSYQLDDLRHDDVLREFLFLFHKDRLTNTVKSATDKLYELREKKMESVQSEKHIIDQMYEAIYKFEGLDFVDPNFLCNVYPFNTSEDYVWHYNKGRLLALNPDITDFLKEITTSGEGVLISEELTRIIEKKKIVEARQKIEYIFEKLHQFRVEKICAPLDIKALRQKEFKSLGYSLRHFEYISEDELVIVPTGFGPELRCECINCSFRKLDFDKYITKLKQDEQSQTAETLDLAYGHYLISTDNFKKSYFLYKNVDINTKGREDKKIQYFLSKINQLYLLNLVSIGIEGPQEKEILRDIKSIDLDRSIHDELEIYVDVDVRKYLIEIKENKLFRQTQDYIIEELDKLEKSNGASYDIQEIHRKYLILHAHIHSNKIIYDAFSDYQKLSGKVFKAIVLAYSAKKPLISYIPEFYFIEAMLYITTVDLNSILQPLGELNLSDDTKTNLVEKAKNLLTSYAREGHWGLSVKEPLVPTQLENFWFQSRFLQIFSNLFTILCKTELSVVLVETLSKPIFTFLKVEDFLGWDNLKTLGKFIQKYGHIFKPQQLHDLLGHAIGGTKYGYHKYDELIKSLCLAYRENYTDQPITDRSLVPKALANSMNPQGESDPRRFIYLCPIIEEQSRHKLLQEMDVYLKRYFDQFVFFAMLRLEIVSLHDDKYLEMYIDSAAKIVGTGFIGIIDGVAEYNNVTMINFIEQIYKNNIKLNKEQLKKFTNQAPFELWALNALEFDYEIFETDWLIAVNRDYILEELVVIPAIQQALEQRLSRDFNATLAQIYFKYFVRQ
;
A
#
# COMPACT_ATOMS: atom_id res chain seq x y z
N MET A 1 -28.38 -35.51 -39.03
CA MET A 1 -28.16 -34.09 -38.67
C MET A 1 -26.95 -34.05 -37.78
N ASN A 2 -25.86 -33.42 -38.24
CA ASN A 2 -24.55 -33.49 -37.58
C ASN A 2 -24.45 -32.35 -36.57
N ARG A 3 -24.10 -32.67 -35.31
CA ARG A 3 -23.98 -31.69 -34.23
C ARG A 3 -22.49 -31.35 -34.04
N PRO A 4 -22.05 -30.09 -34.22
CA PRO A 4 -20.67 -29.71 -33.97
C PRO A 4 -20.33 -29.84 -32.48
N ILE A 5 -19.10 -30.21 -32.16
CA ILE A 5 -18.64 -30.25 -30.75
C ILE A 5 -18.77 -28.87 -30.13
N PHE A 6 -18.33 -27.83 -30.85
CA PHE A 6 -18.38 -26.46 -30.39
C PHE A 6 -19.26 -25.63 -31.31
N SER A 7 -20.30 -24.99 -30.76
CA SER A 7 -21.13 -24.08 -31.57
C SER A 7 -20.35 -22.81 -31.90
N LYS A 8 -20.62 -22.20 -33.06
CA LYS A 8 -20.02 -20.92 -33.47
C LYS A 8 -20.24 -19.83 -32.40
N GLN A 9 -21.43 -19.79 -31.80
CA GLN A 9 -21.76 -18.84 -30.73
C GLN A 9 -20.91 -19.07 -29.47
N PHE A 10 -20.67 -20.32 -29.08
CA PHE A 10 -19.82 -20.65 -27.94
C PHE A 10 -18.36 -20.23 -28.17
N LEU A 11 -17.82 -20.46 -29.36
CA LEU A 11 -16.43 -20.14 -29.69
C LEU A 11 -16.16 -18.65 -29.91
N ALA A 12 -17.15 -17.89 -30.37
CA ALA A 12 -16.98 -16.47 -30.74
C ALA A 12 -16.30 -15.63 -29.63
N GLN A 13 -16.67 -15.86 -28.36
CA GLN A 13 -16.10 -15.13 -27.22
C GLN A 13 -14.61 -15.42 -26.99
N TYR A 14 -14.14 -16.62 -27.33
CA TYR A 14 -12.75 -17.02 -27.13
C TYR A 14 -11.88 -16.73 -28.37
N LEU A 15 -12.48 -16.71 -29.57
CA LEU A 15 -11.78 -16.39 -30.81
C LEU A 15 -11.52 -14.89 -31.01
N LYS A 16 -12.17 -14.01 -30.24
CA LYS A 16 -12.06 -12.54 -30.38
C LYS A 16 -10.63 -12.04 -30.24
N ASP A 17 -9.88 -12.60 -29.29
CA ASP A 17 -8.51 -12.18 -28.97
C ASP A 17 -7.43 -13.05 -29.64
N PHE A 18 -7.81 -14.21 -30.22
CA PHE A 18 -6.87 -15.08 -30.92
C PHE A 18 -6.60 -14.55 -32.34
N ARG A 19 -5.46 -13.91 -32.53
CA ARG A 19 -5.06 -13.32 -33.82
C ARG A 19 -4.23 -14.30 -34.64
N LEU A 20 -4.66 -14.62 -35.86
CA LEU A 20 -3.89 -15.44 -36.80
C LEU A 20 -2.50 -14.87 -37.09
N ALA A 21 -2.39 -13.55 -37.20
CA ALA A 21 -1.14 -12.88 -37.55
C ALA A 21 -0.02 -13.05 -36.50
N THR A 22 -0.35 -13.43 -35.26
CA THR A 22 0.63 -13.68 -34.20
C THR A 22 1.09 -15.14 -34.15
N GLN A 23 0.55 -16.02 -35.00
CA GLN A 23 0.97 -17.41 -35.09
C GLN A 23 2.28 -17.53 -35.86
N THR A 24 3.23 -18.27 -35.29
CA THR A 24 4.53 -18.55 -35.92
C THR A 24 4.31 -19.26 -37.27
N ASP A 25 5.06 -18.81 -38.28
CA ASP A 25 5.08 -19.38 -39.64
C ASP A 25 3.72 -19.45 -40.34
N ILE A 26 2.79 -18.55 -40.03
CA ILE A 26 1.42 -18.62 -40.58
C ILE A 26 1.37 -18.64 -42.12
N PHE A 27 2.28 -17.94 -42.81
CA PHE A 27 2.37 -17.97 -44.27
C PHE A 27 2.78 -19.34 -44.79
N ARG A 28 3.73 -20.02 -44.14
CA ARG A 28 4.12 -21.40 -44.49
C ARG A 28 2.97 -22.37 -44.24
N LYS A 29 2.25 -22.22 -43.13
CA LYS A 29 1.08 -23.05 -42.82
C LYS A 29 0.00 -22.93 -43.92
N LYS A 30 -0.28 -21.69 -44.36
CA LYS A 30 -1.20 -21.43 -45.47
C LYS A 30 -0.73 -22.06 -46.79
N ASP A 31 0.56 -21.96 -47.12
CA ASP A 31 1.13 -22.55 -48.35
C ASP A 31 1.03 -24.09 -48.37
N ILE A 32 1.25 -24.75 -47.23
CA ILE A 32 1.04 -26.20 -47.08
C ILE A 32 -0.42 -26.56 -47.36
N ILE A 33 -1.37 -25.86 -46.71
CA ILE A 33 -2.81 -26.09 -46.90
C ILE A 33 -3.19 -25.89 -48.37
N ASP A 34 -2.75 -24.79 -49.00
CA ASP A 34 -3.02 -24.51 -50.40
C ASP A 34 -2.45 -25.56 -51.35
N THR A 35 -1.29 -26.12 -51.03
CA THR A 35 -0.69 -27.23 -51.79
C THR A 35 -1.59 -28.46 -51.76
N TRP A 36 -2.12 -28.83 -50.60
CA TRP A 36 -3.05 -29.96 -50.47
C TRP A 36 -4.37 -29.70 -51.19
N ILE A 37 -4.92 -28.49 -51.10
CA ILE A 37 -6.16 -28.15 -51.79
C ILE A 37 -5.97 -28.23 -53.31
N LYS A 38 -4.85 -27.71 -53.85
CA LYS A 38 -4.52 -27.85 -55.29
C LYS A 38 -4.37 -29.32 -55.71
N MET A 39 -3.87 -30.18 -54.82
CA MET A 39 -3.76 -31.63 -55.08
C MET A 39 -5.12 -32.34 -55.09
N LEU A 40 -6.06 -31.90 -54.24
CA LEU A 40 -7.46 -32.36 -54.26
C LEU A 40 -8.18 -31.89 -55.54
N GLU A 41 -8.11 -30.60 -55.85
CA GLU A 41 -8.74 -29.99 -57.03
C GLU A 41 -8.24 -30.60 -58.35
N SER A 42 -6.98 -31.02 -58.41
CA SER A 42 -6.37 -31.64 -59.60
C SER A 42 -6.52 -33.16 -59.69
N HIS A 43 -7.25 -33.79 -58.75
CA HIS A 43 -7.40 -35.25 -58.62
C HIS A 43 -6.06 -36.01 -58.56
N ARG A 44 -4.97 -35.35 -58.16
CA ARG A 44 -3.64 -35.98 -58.07
C ARG A 44 -3.59 -37.02 -56.94
N LEU A 45 -4.36 -36.82 -55.89
CA LEU A 45 -4.46 -37.71 -54.73
C LEU A 45 -5.07 -39.08 -55.08
N ASP A 46 -5.85 -39.17 -56.17
CA ASP A 46 -6.41 -40.43 -56.65
C ASP A 46 -5.36 -41.32 -57.34
N ARG A 47 -4.17 -40.77 -57.64
CA ARG A 47 -3.11 -41.43 -58.42
C ARG A 47 -1.82 -41.64 -57.64
N SER A 48 -1.74 -41.18 -56.39
CA SER A 48 -0.55 -41.30 -55.54
C SER A 48 -0.57 -42.59 -54.70
N LYS A 49 0.61 -43.03 -54.23
CA LYS A 49 0.70 -44.18 -53.33
C LYS A 49 0.03 -43.84 -52.01
N GLU A 50 -0.94 -44.66 -51.60
CA GLU A 50 -1.78 -44.41 -50.43
C GLU A 50 -0.95 -44.22 -49.15
N GLU A 51 -0.01 -45.12 -48.84
CA GLU A 51 0.83 -45.05 -47.64
C GLU A 51 1.72 -43.79 -47.59
N GLU A 52 2.39 -43.45 -48.70
CA GLU A 52 3.24 -42.25 -48.79
C GLU A 52 2.41 -40.96 -48.65
N THR A 53 1.22 -40.96 -49.23
CA THR A 53 0.29 -39.81 -49.15
C THR A 53 -0.24 -39.63 -47.74
N LYS A 54 -0.58 -40.73 -47.04
CA LYS A 54 -1.03 -40.70 -45.64
C LYS A 54 0.06 -40.15 -44.72
N SER A 55 1.28 -40.70 -44.80
CA SER A 55 2.40 -40.25 -43.98
C SER A 55 2.69 -38.76 -44.20
N ARG A 56 2.74 -38.33 -45.47
CA ARG A 56 2.93 -36.92 -45.81
C ARG A 56 1.82 -36.02 -45.26
N PHE A 57 0.55 -36.42 -45.36
CA PHE A 57 -0.57 -35.65 -44.81
C PHE A 57 -0.48 -35.51 -43.29
N ILE A 58 -0.12 -36.59 -42.59
CA ILE A 58 0.06 -36.59 -41.13
C ILE A 58 1.13 -35.56 -40.75
N LEU A 59 2.31 -35.64 -41.37
CA LEU A 59 3.44 -34.78 -41.04
C LEU A 59 3.21 -33.31 -41.45
N GLU A 60 2.55 -33.05 -42.57
CA GLU A 60 2.32 -31.68 -43.04
C GLU A 60 1.14 -31.01 -42.32
N ILE A 61 -0.02 -31.66 -42.18
CA ILE A 61 -1.20 -31.07 -41.56
C ILE A 61 -1.12 -31.12 -40.02
N PHE A 62 -0.80 -32.26 -39.43
CA PHE A 62 -0.73 -32.35 -37.97
C PHE A 62 0.64 -31.90 -37.46
N GLY A 63 1.72 -32.21 -38.19
CA GLY A 63 3.07 -31.79 -37.80
C GLY A 63 3.34 -30.32 -38.07
N ASP A 64 3.36 -29.90 -39.32
CA ASP A 64 3.78 -28.53 -39.70
C ASP A 64 2.67 -27.48 -39.49
N VAL A 65 1.40 -27.78 -39.78
CA VAL A 65 0.27 -26.82 -39.58
C VAL A 65 -0.17 -26.75 -38.11
N LEU A 66 -0.53 -27.88 -37.49
CA LEU A 66 -0.95 -27.92 -36.08
C LEU A 66 0.23 -27.95 -35.08
N GLY A 67 1.47 -28.02 -35.58
CA GLY A 67 2.68 -27.81 -34.79
C GLY A 67 3.16 -29.02 -33.98
N PHE A 68 2.61 -30.22 -34.19
CA PHE A 68 3.05 -31.43 -33.49
C PHE A 68 4.44 -31.87 -33.99
N ASN A 69 5.48 -31.40 -33.31
CA ASN A 69 6.86 -31.66 -33.70
C ASN A 69 7.20 -33.17 -33.76
N TYR A 70 7.77 -33.60 -34.88
CA TYR A 70 8.22 -34.97 -35.13
C TYR A 70 9.74 -35.08 -35.39
N LYS A 71 10.48 -33.95 -35.33
CA LYS A 71 11.89 -33.83 -35.74
C LYS A 71 12.89 -33.97 -34.59
N ASN A 72 12.43 -33.95 -33.33
CA ASN A 72 13.30 -34.07 -32.16
C ASN A 72 13.40 -35.54 -31.71
N PRO A 73 14.59 -36.17 -31.74
CA PRO A 73 14.75 -37.60 -31.47
C PRO A 73 14.59 -38.00 -30.00
N SER A 74 14.69 -37.06 -29.06
CA SER A 74 14.59 -37.35 -27.62
C SER A 74 13.20 -37.07 -27.05
N ASN A 75 12.48 -36.11 -27.64
CA ASN A 75 11.11 -35.73 -27.28
C ASN A 75 10.34 -35.34 -28.54
N TRP A 76 9.28 -36.05 -28.88
CA TRP A 76 8.46 -35.76 -30.06
C TRP A 76 6.96 -35.93 -29.76
N LEU A 77 6.12 -35.49 -30.71
CA LEU A 77 4.67 -35.35 -30.53
C LEU A 77 3.82 -36.16 -31.52
N ILE A 78 4.42 -36.80 -32.52
CA ILE A 78 3.74 -37.67 -33.50
C ILE A 78 4.40 -39.05 -33.54
N ARG A 79 3.60 -40.12 -33.44
CA ARG A 79 4.03 -41.47 -33.78
C ARG A 79 3.11 -42.08 -34.82
N GLU A 80 3.66 -42.40 -35.98
CA GLU A 80 2.98 -43.25 -36.96
C GLU A 80 2.99 -44.71 -36.47
N GLU A 81 1.91 -45.44 -36.78
CA GLU A 81 1.81 -46.90 -36.56
C GLU A 81 2.10 -47.40 -35.12
N LEU A 82 1.73 -46.63 -34.10
CA LEU A 82 1.91 -47.01 -32.70
C LEU A 82 1.07 -48.28 -32.37
N LYS A 83 1.72 -49.36 -31.93
CA LYS A 83 1.01 -50.57 -31.50
C LYS A 83 0.23 -50.30 -30.21
N THR A 84 -1.05 -50.64 -30.20
CA THR A 84 -1.91 -50.62 -29.00
C THR A 84 -1.41 -51.63 -27.96
N SER A 85 -1.69 -51.36 -26.68
CA SER A 85 -1.25 -52.21 -25.57
C SER A 85 -2.09 -53.48 -25.40
N VAL A 86 -3.29 -53.54 -25.99
CA VAL A 86 -4.25 -54.62 -25.78
C VAL A 86 -4.10 -55.75 -26.80
N ASP A 87 -4.06 -55.45 -28.10
CA ASP A 87 -4.09 -56.46 -29.17
C ASP A 87 -3.07 -56.21 -30.29
N ALA A 88 -2.12 -55.29 -30.07
CA ALA A 88 -1.07 -54.89 -31.01
C ALA A 88 -1.57 -54.35 -32.37
N THR A 89 -2.86 -54.06 -32.50
CA THR A 89 -3.40 -53.31 -33.64
C THR A 89 -2.86 -51.88 -33.64
N LYS A 90 -2.87 -51.21 -34.80
CA LYS A 90 -2.23 -49.89 -34.98
C LYS A 90 -3.20 -48.90 -35.63
N PRO A 91 -3.39 -47.69 -35.08
CA PRO A 91 -3.92 -46.56 -35.83
C PRO A 91 -2.87 -46.06 -36.84
N ASP A 92 -3.30 -45.28 -37.83
CA ASP A 92 -2.36 -44.67 -38.80
C ASP A 92 -1.36 -43.74 -38.09
N ALA A 93 -1.82 -42.93 -37.13
CA ALA A 93 -0.95 -42.16 -36.26
C ALA A 93 -1.55 -41.90 -34.87
N ALA A 94 -0.67 -41.55 -33.92
CA ALA A 94 -1.00 -41.09 -32.58
C ALA A 94 -0.29 -39.76 -32.32
N LEU A 95 -1.02 -38.79 -31.76
CA LEU A 95 -0.47 -37.54 -31.25
C LEU A 95 -0.43 -37.59 -29.72
N GLY A 96 0.65 -37.10 -29.13
CA GLY A 96 0.86 -37.22 -27.69
C GLY A 96 2.19 -36.63 -27.25
N ARG A 97 2.65 -37.01 -26.06
CA ARG A 97 4.00 -36.70 -25.58
C ARG A 97 4.78 -38.00 -25.51
N PHE A 98 5.82 -38.10 -26.33
CA PHE A 98 6.68 -39.26 -26.42
C PHE A 98 8.10 -38.86 -26.04
N LYS A 99 8.70 -39.60 -25.11
CA LYS A 99 10.07 -39.35 -24.66
C LYS A 99 10.83 -40.65 -24.41
N ILE A 100 12.15 -40.58 -24.54
CA ILE A 100 13.05 -41.69 -24.22
C ILE A 100 13.58 -41.49 -22.80
N ASN A 101 13.39 -42.51 -21.95
CA ASN A 101 13.83 -42.57 -20.57
C ASN A 101 14.83 -43.72 -20.39
N GLU A 102 15.49 -43.79 -19.23
CA GLU A 102 16.36 -44.92 -18.85
C GLU A 102 15.66 -46.29 -18.89
N THR A 103 14.33 -46.30 -18.78
CA THR A 103 13.49 -47.52 -18.76
C THR A 103 12.78 -47.84 -20.08
N GLY A 104 12.97 -47.04 -21.14
CA GLY A 104 12.32 -47.22 -22.45
C GLY A 104 11.58 -45.97 -22.96
N ILE A 105 10.69 -46.16 -23.93
CA ILE A 105 9.86 -45.07 -24.49
C ILE A 105 8.60 -44.90 -23.64
N GLU A 106 8.45 -43.75 -23.00
CA GLU A 106 7.19 -43.36 -22.35
C GLU A 106 6.21 -42.82 -23.41
N ASN A 107 5.01 -43.41 -23.47
CA ASN A 107 3.97 -43.01 -24.41
C ASN A 107 2.77 -42.41 -23.65
N ASP A 108 2.58 -41.10 -23.75
CA ASP A 108 1.36 -40.43 -23.29
C ASP A 108 0.55 -39.99 -24.52
N VAL A 109 -0.35 -40.86 -24.98
CA VAL A 109 -1.17 -40.63 -26.19
C VAL A 109 -2.36 -39.76 -25.83
N HIS A 110 -2.61 -38.72 -26.61
CA HIS A 110 -3.71 -37.77 -26.41
C HIS A 110 -4.76 -37.84 -27.54
N VAL A 111 -4.31 -38.18 -28.75
CA VAL A 111 -5.14 -38.23 -29.95
C VAL A 111 -4.75 -39.47 -30.77
N VAL A 112 -5.75 -40.17 -31.32
CA VAL A 112 -5.54 -41.18 -32.38
C VAL A 112 -6.07 -40.66 -33.71
N ILE A 113 -5.37 -40.98 -34.80
CA ILE A 113 -5.71 -40.56 -36.16
C ILE A 113 -5.91 -41.80 -37.03
N GLU A 114 -7.04 -41.83 -37.74
CA GLU A 114 -7.33 -42.79 -38.80
C GLU A 114 -7.57 -42.05 -40.13
N ILE A 115 -6.86 -42.43 -41.18
CA ILE A 115 -6.90 -41.80 -42.50
C ILE A 115 -7.32 -42.82 -43.58
N LYS A 116 -8.24 -42.39 -44.43
CA LYS A 116 -8.69 -43.13 -45.62
C LYS A 116 -8.40 -42.34 -46.91
N ASP A 117 -8.53 -43.02 -48.05
CA ASP A 117 -8.48 -42.37 -49.35
C ASP A 117 -9.61 -41.36 -49.54
N SER A 118 -9.44 -40.45 -50.50
CA SER A 118 -10.35 -39.34 -50.83
C SER A 118 -11.77 -39.76 -51.22
N LYS A 119 -11.99 -41.01 -51.64
CA LYS A 119 -13.28 -41.53 -52.11
C LYS A 119 -14.02 -42.31 -51.04
N THR A 120 -13.32 -42.70 -49.98
CA THR A 120 -13.90 -43.50 -48.90
C THR A 120 -14.76 -42.63 -48.00
N SER A 121 -16.00 -43.07 -47.81
CA SER A 121 -16.93 -42.51 -46.83
C SER A 121 -16.51 -42.94 -45.42
N VAL A 122 -16.24 -41.97 -44.55
CA VAL A 122 -15.79 -42.23 -43.17
C VAL A 122 -16.88 -42.86 -42.28
N ASP A 123 -18.16 -42.72 -42.63
CA ASP A 123 -19.29 -43.26 -41.86
C ASP A 123 -19.83 -44.62 -42.36
N LYS A 124 -19.41 -45.09 -43.54
CA LYS A 124 -19.96 -46.33 -44.11
C LYS A 124 -19.12 -47.53 -43.68
N PRO A 125 -19.74 -48.65 -43.28
CA PRO A 125 -19.03 -49.90 -42.99
C PRO A 125 -18.18 -50.33 -44.19
N GLN A 126 -16.94 -50.72 -43.93
CA GLN A 126 -16.03 -51.20 -44.96
C GLN A 126 -16.45 -52.60 -45.43
N ASN A 127 -16.33 -52.89 -46.73
CA ASN A 127 -16.58 -54.22 -47.30
C ASN A 127 -15.35 -55.13 -47.12
N ARG A 128 -15.05 -55.53 -45.88
CA ARG A 128 -14.01 -56.53 -45.56
C ARG A 128 -14.65 -57.80 -44.99
N ALA A 129 -14.14 -58.97 -45.39
CA ALA A 129 -14.72 -60.28 -45.05
C ALA A 129 -14.72 -60.62 -43.55
N ALA A 130 -13.85 -59.98 -42.75
CA ALA A 130 -13.67 -60.27 -41.32
C ALA A 130 -14.23 -59.20 -40.37
N PHE A 131 -14.46 -57.96 -40.83
CA PHE A 131 -14.88 -56.84 -39.98
C PHE A 131 -15.70 -55.82 -40.81
N LYS A 132 -16.97 -55.62 -40.44
CA LYS A 132 -17.88 -54.63 -41.05
C LYS A 132 -18.06 -53.40 -40.14
N ILE A 133 -16.98 -52.66 -39.92
CA ILE A 133 -16.98 -51.43 -39.12
C ILE A 133 -16.64 -50.22 -40.01
N SER A 134 -17.12 -49.03 -39.66
CA SER A 134 -16.75 -47.79 -40.35
C SER A 134 -15.33 -47.33 -39.96
N PRO A 135 -14.67 -46.48 -40.75
CA PRO A 135 -13.45 -45.79 -40.33
C PRO A 135 -13.57 -45.08 -38.97
N VAL A 136 -14.73 -44.48 -38.66
CA VAL A 136 -15.01 -43.86 -37.36
C VAL A 136 -15.02 -44.89 -36.24
N ASP A 137 -15.73 -46.01 -36.43
CA ASP A 137 -15.75 -47.11 -35.45
C ASP A 137 -14.34 -47.66 -35.18
N GLN A 138 -13.55 -47.80 -36.24
CA GLN A 138 -12.17 -48.27 -36.17
C GLN A 138 -11.29 -47.33 -35.33
N ALA A 139 -11.40 -46.01 -35.55
CA ALA A 139 -10.64 -45.01 -34.81
C ALA A 139 -11.01 -44.97 -33.31
N PHE A 140 -12.31 -45.09 -32.98
CA PHE A 140 -12.77 -45.16 -31.59
C PHE A 140 -12.32 -46.44 -30.88
N LEU A 141 -12.30 -47.58 -31.59
CA LEU A 141 -11.73 -48.81 -31.06
C LEU A 141 -10.25 -48.62 -30.73
N TYR A 142 -9.46 -47.94 -31.56
CA TYR A 142 -8.06 -47.64 -31.24
C TYR A 142 -7.93 -46.75 -30.01
N ALA A 143 -8.72 -45.68 -29.90
CA ALA A 143 -8.70 -44.77 -28.75
C ALA A 143 -8.89 -45.52 -27.41
N SER A 144 -9.80 -46.50 -27.39
CA SER A 144 -10.05 -47.34 -26.20
C SER A 144 -8.91 -48.31 -25.85
N LYS A 145 -7.97 -48.57 -26.78
CA LYS A 145 -6.92 -49.60 -26.68
C LYS A 145 -5.49 -49.09 -26.58
N VAL A 146 -5.22 -47.83 -26.94
CA VAL A 146 -3.86 -47.25 -26.89
C VAL A 146 -3.37 -46.95 -25.47
N GLY A 147 -4.27 -46.83 -24.49
CA GLY A 147 -3.94 -46.39 -23.13
C GLY A 147 -3.51 -44.90 -23.09
N GLY A 148 -3.20 -44.39 -21.89
CA GLY A 148 -2.80 -42.98 -21.69
C GLY A 148 -3.98 -42.00 -21.62
N ASN A 149 -3.71 -40.70 -21.79
CA ASN A 149 -4.71 -39.62 -21.72
C ASN A 149 -5.46 -39.38 -23.05
N CYS A 150 -5.76 -40.44 -23.80
CA CYS A 150 -6.31 -40.33 -25.15
C CYS A 150 -7.77 -39.87 -25.12
N LYS A 151 -8.00 -38.56 -25.29
CA LYS A 151 -9.33 -37.95 -25.22
C LYS A 151 -9.95 -37.62 -26.58
N TRP A 152 -9.15 -37.58 -27.63
CA TRP A 152 -9.57 -37.13 -28.95
C TRP A 152 -9.34 -38.20 -30.00
N VAL A 153 -10.26 -38.25 -30.96
CA VAL A 153 -10.21 -39.17 -32.10
C VAL A 153 -10.31 -38.33 -33.36
N VAL A 154 -9.41 -38.55 -34.31
CA VAL A 154 -9.41 -37.85 -35.59
C VAL A 154 -9.63 -38.85 -36.71
N VAL A 155 -10.55 -38.51 -37.61
CA VAL A 155 -10.82 -39.30 -38.80
C VAL A 155 -10.76 -38.37 -40.01
N SER A 156 -10.00 -38.75 -41.02
CA SER A 156 -9.89 -37.96 -42.24
C SER A 156 -9.89 -38.83 -43.50
N ASN A 157 -10.40 -38.28 -44.59
CA ASN A 157 -10.29 -38.82 -45.93
C ASN A 157 -9.56 -37.85 -46.87
N PHE A 158 -8.63 -37.04 -46.33
CA PHE A 158 -7.97 -35.91 -47.00
C PHE A 158 -8.88 -34.74 -47.38
N THR A 159 -10.13 -34.97 -47.81
CA THR A 159 -11.09 -33.90 -48.10
C THR A 159 -11.64 -33.25 -46.83
N GLU A 160 -11.95 -34.08 -45.83
CA GLU A 160 -12.55 -33.65 -44.58
C GLU A 160 -11.67 -34.15 -43.42
N ILE A 161 -11.51 -33.31 -42.40
CA ILE A 161 -10.85 -33.67 -41.15
C ILE A 161 -11.88 -33.52 -40.02
N ARG A 162 -12.22 -34.63 -39.36
CA ARG A 162 -13.17 -34.66 -38.24
C ARG A 162 -12.45 -34.93 -36.93
N PHE A 163 -12.71 -34.09 -35.94
CA PHE A 163 -12.26 -34.25 -34.56
C PHE A 163 -13.45 -34.65 -33.70
N TYR A 164 -13.30 -35.76 -33.00
CA TYR A 164 -14.26 -36.29 -32.05
C TYR A 164 -13.65 -36.28 -30.65
N HIS A 165 -14.51 -36.12 -29.64
CA HIS A 165 -14.12 -36.48 -28.27
C HIS A 165 -14.46 -37.95 -28.04
N GLN A 166 -13.59 -38.69 -27.33
CA GLN A 166 -13.70 -40.15 -27.19
C GLN A 166 -15.02 -40.61 -26.53
N SER A 167 -15.70 -39.72 -25.80
CA SER A 167 -16.97 -40.04 -25.13
C SER A 167 -18.18 -40.06 -26.07
N SER A 168 -18.07 -39.55 -27.31
CA SER A 168 -19.22 -39.42 -28.20
C SER A 168 -18.83 -39.49 -29.68
N GLN A 169 -19.41 -40.44 -30.40
CA GLN A 169 -19.35 -40.52 -31.87
C GLN A 169 -20.40 -39.64 -32.56
N GLY A 170 -21.42 -39.18 -31.82
CA GLY A 170 -22.56 -38.45 -32.37
C GLY A 170 -22.30 -36.96 -32.64
N GLU A 171 -21.16 -36.45 -32.21
CA GLU A 171 -20.75 -35.06 -32.35
C GLU A 171 -19.27 -34.95 -32.72
N TYR A 172 -18.95 -34.03 -33.61
CA TYR A 172 -17.58 -33.81 -34.07
C TYR A 172 -17.39 -32.38 -34.58
N GLN A 173 -16.19 -31.84 -34.48
CA GLN A 173 -15.81 -30.64 -35.22
C GLN A 173 -15.26 -31.08 -36.58
N SER A 174 -15.86 -30.60 -37.66
CA SER A 174 -15.47 -30.93 -39.04
C SER A 174 -14.90 -29.72 -39.75
N TYR A 175 -13.83 -29.97 -40.51
CA TYR A 175 -13.21 -29.00 -41.40
C TYR A 175 -13.06 -29.63 -42.77
N GLN A 176 -13.66 -29.01 -43.78
CA GLN A 176 -13.28 -29.31 -45.15
C GLN A 176 -11.92 -28.67 -45.42
N LEU A 177 -11.04 -29.36 -46.14
CA LEU A 177 -9.68 -28.88 -46.35
C LEU A 177 -9.65 -27.59 -47.17
N ASP A 178 -10.58 -27.43 -48.11
CA ASP A 178 -10.75 -26.22 -48.92
C ASP A 178 -11.20 -25.00 -48.10
N ASP A 179 -12.07 -25.21 -47.10
CA ASP A 179 -12.54 -24.15 -46.21
C ASP A 179 -11.40 -23.53 -45.38
N LEU A 180 -10.30 -24.27 -45.13
CA LEU A 180 -9.13 -23.77 -44.41
C LEU A 180 -8.35 -22.67 -45.17
N ARG A 181 -8.71 -22.35 -46.42
CA ARG A 181 -8.27 -21.11 -47.09
C ARG A 181 -8.82 -19.85 -46.43
N HIS A 182 -9.97 -19.94 -45.77
CA HIS A 182 -10.60 -18.81 -45.10
C HIS A 182 -9.97 -18.59 -43.72
N ASP A 183 -9.59 -17.35 -43.44
CA ASP A 183 -8.89 -16.99 -42.21
C ASP A 183 -9.73 -17.29 -40.96
N ASP A 184 -11.05 -17.12 -40.99
CA ASP A 184 -11.90 -17.44 -39.85
C ASP A 184 -11.90 -18.93 -39.50
N VAL A 185 -11.93 -19.80 -40.52
CA VAL A 185 -11.90 -21.26 -40.36
C VAL A 185 -10.51 -21.74 -39.92
N LEU A 186 -9.44 -21.24 -40.55
CA LEU A 186 -8.07 -21.57 -40.14
C LEU A 186 -7.76 -21.09 -38.72
N ARG A 187 -8.29 -19.91 -38.34
CA ARG A 187 -8.18 -19.38 -36.99
C ARG A 187 -8.82 -20.33 -35.98
N GLU A 188 -10.06 -20.78 -36.25
CA GLU A 188 -10.77 -21.73 -35.39
C GLU A 188 -10.01 -23.07 -35.29
N PHE A 189 -9.54 -23.58 -36.42
CA PHE A 189 -8.79 -24.83 -36.51
C PHE A 189 -7.52 -24.81 -35.65
N LEU A 190 -6.70 -23.76 -35.79
CA LEU A 190 -5.49 -23.57 -34.98
C LEU A 190 -5.83 -23.31 -33.51
N PHE A 191 -6.84 -22.49 -33.24
CA PHE A 191 -7.28 -22.22 -31.87
C PHE A 191 -7.68 -23.52 -31.17
N LEU A 192 -8.45 -24.41 -31.80
CA LEU A 192 -8.92 -25.62 -31.14
C LEU A 192 -7.89 -26.75 -31.10
N PHE A 193 -7.07 -26.91 -32.15
CA PHE A 193 -6.34 -28.17 -32.35
C PHE A 193 -4.82 -28.01 -32.49
N HIS A 194 -4.26 -26.82 -32.29
CA HIS A 194 -2.79 -26.68 -32.22
C HIS A 194 -2.21 -27.51 -31.06
N LYS A 195 -0.96 -27.95 -31.19
CA LYS A 195 -0.30 -28.82 -30.19
C LYS A 195 -0.39 -28.30 -28.76
N ASP A 196 -0.23 -27.01 -28.57
CA ASP A 196 -0.23 -26.34 -27.26
C ASP A 196 -1.62 -26.37 -26.61
N ARG A 197 -2.65 -26.70 -27.39
CA ARG A 197 -4.05 -26.68 -27.00
C ARG A 197 -4.59 -28.08 -26.75
N LEU A 198 -4.09 -29.09 -27.46
CA LEU A 198 -4.44 -30.51 -27.31
C LEU A 198 -3.53 -31.31 -26.38
N THR A 199 -2.28 -30.88 -26.16
CA THR A 199 -1.28 -31.68 -25.41
C THR A 199 -0.81 -30.98 -24.14
N ASN A 200 -1.51 -31.20 -23.01
CA ASN A 200 -1.11 -30.73 -21.68
C ASN A 200 -1.09 -31.90 -20.66
N THR A 201 -0.10 -31.93 -19.76
CA THR A 201 0.15 -32.99 -18.76
C THR A 201 -0.96 -33.21 -17.74
N VAL A 202 -1.89 -32.27 -17.57
CA VAL A 202 -3.03 -32.44 -16.65
C VAL A 202 -4.35 -32.37 -17.40
N LYS A 203 -4.57 -31.28 -18.15
CA LYS A 203 -5.80 -31.06 -18.92
C LYS A 203 -5.56 -30.05 -20.03
N SER A 204 -5.89 -30.42 -21.26
CA SER A 204 -5.64 -29.58 -22.44
C SER A 204 -6.59 -28.37 -22.48
N ALA A 205 -6.22 -27.31 -23.20
CA ALA A 205 -7.09 -26.16 -23.42
C ALA A 205 -8.42 -26.57 -24.07
N THR A 206 -8.33 -27.47 -25.04
CA THR A 206 -9.47 -27.99 -25.78
C THR A 206 -10.35 -28.88 -24.90
N ASP A 207 -9.77 -29.66 -23.98
CA ASP A 207 -10.52 -30.43 -22.99
C ASP A 207 -11.34 -29.51 -22.07
N LYS A 208 -10.75 -28.40 -21.62
CA LYS A 208 -11.43 -27.42 -20.77
C LYS A 208 -12.61 -26.78 -21.51
N LEU A 209 -12.40 -26.40 -22.78
CA LEU A 209 -13.48 -25.90 -23.63
C LEU A 209 -14.59 -26.94 -23.81
N TYR A 210 -14.23 -28.22 -23.99
CA TYR A 210 -15.18 -29.32 -24.14
C TYR A 210 -16.08 -29.49 -22.91
N GLU A 211 -15.56 -29.29 -21.71
CA GLU A 211 -16.35 -29.36 -20.48
C GLU A 211 -17.22 -28.12 -20.26
N LEU A 212 -16.70 -26.94 -20.60
CA LEU A 212 -17.43 -25.67 -20.43
C LEU A 212 -18.63 -25.55 -21.37
N ARG A 213 -18.60 -26.22 -22.53
CA ARG A 213 -19.72 -26.18 -23.48
C ARG A 213 -21.02 -26.73 -22.87
N GLU A 214 -20.93 -27.80 -22.07
CA GLU A 214 -22.09 -28.46 -21.47
C GLU A 214 -22.77 -27.52 -20.47
N LYS A 215 -21.97 -26.86 -19.62
CA LYS A 215 -22.46 -25.86 -18.65
C LYS A 215 -23.09 -24.63 -19.32
N LYS A 216 -22.54 -24.16 -20.45
CA LYS A 216 -23.07 -22.99 -21.15
C LYS A 216 -24.30 -23.31 -22.00
N MET A 217 -24.43 -24.50 -22.58
CA MET A 217 -25.62 -24.88 -23.36
C MET A 217 -26.91 -24.87 -22.52
N GLU A 218 -26.84 -25.14 -21.21
CA GLU A 218 -27.98 -25.01 -20.28
C GLU A 218 -28.40 -23.54 -20.05
N SER A 219 -27.51 -22.56 -20.27
CA SER A 219 -27.75 -21.14 -19.97
C SER A 219 -28.23 -20.29 -21.16
N VAL A 220 -28.24 -20.84 -22.39
CA VAL A 220 -28.40 -20.06 -23.64
C VAL A 220 -29.87 -19.93 -24.12
N GLN A 221 -30.86 -20.48 -23.39
CA GLN A 221 -32.25 -20.54 -23.88
C GLN A 221 -33.18 -19.33 -23.57
N SER A 222 -32.69 -18.19 -23.08
CA SER A 222 -33.51 -16.95 -23.01
C SER A 222 -32.69 -15.66 -23.06
N GLU A 223 -33.21 -14.60 -23.71
CA GLU A 223 -32.76 -13.22 -23.47
C GLU A 223 -32.83 -12.93 -21.97
N LYS A 224 -31.67 -12.81 -21.32
CA LYS A 224 -31.56 -12.58 -19.88
C LYS A 224 -32.14 -11.23 -19.52
N HIS A 225 -32.88 -11.16 -18.42
CA HIS A 225 -33.39 -9.90 -17.90
C HIS A 225 -32.24 -8.99 -17.44
N ILE A 226 -32.45 -7.67 -17.39
CA ILE A 226 -31.40 -6.71 -16.99
C ILE A 226 -30.82 -6.99 -15.60
N ILE A 227 -31.64 -7.50 -14.67
CA ILE A 227 -31.19 -7.95 -13.34
C ILE A 227 -30.10 -9.02 -13.46
N ASP A 228 -30.30 -10.04 -14.30
CA ASP A 228 -29.31 -11.10 -14.50
C ASP A 228 -28.06 -10.57 -15.20
N GLN A 229 -28.22 -9.66 -16.16
CA GLN A 229 -27.09 -9.06 -16.88
C GLN A 229 -26.22 -8.20 -15.93
N MET A 230 -26.83 -7.36 -15.10
CA MET A 230 -26.12 -6.55 -14.10
C MET A 230 -25.44 -7.43 -13.04
N TYR A 231 -26.15 -8.47 -12.57
CA TYR A 231 -25.60 -9.43 -11.63
C TYR A 231 -24.36 -10.12 -12.21
N GLU A 232 -24.44 -10.67 -13.43
CA GLU A 232 -23.30 -11.35 -14.08
C GLU A 232 -22.12 -10.41 -14.35
N ALA A 233 -22.39 -9.16 -14.72
CA ALA A 233 -21.37 -8.14 -14.96
C ALA A 233 -20.54 -7.84 -13.72
N ILE A 234 -21.14 -7.93 -12.52
CA ILE A 234 -20.47 -7.73 -11.23
C ILE A 234 -19.88 -9.06 -10.72
N TYR A 235 -20.69 -10.13 -10.72
CA TYR A 235 -20.36 -11.44 -10.15
C TYR A 235 -19.15 -12.09 -10.84
N LYS A 236 -18.88 -11.77 -12.11
CA LYS A 236 -17.66 -12.28 -12.77
C LYS A 236 -16.35 -11.83 -12.09
N PHE A 237 -16.38 -10.74 -11.32
CA PHE A 237 -15.27 -10.25 -10.52
C PHE A 237 -15.24 -10.83 -9.09
N GLU A 238 -16.10 -11.81 -8.79
CA GLU A 238 -16.13 -12.48 -7.48
C GLU A 238 -14.73 -13.02 -7.11
N GLY A 239 -14.28 -12.66 -5.91
CA GLY A 239 -12.89 -12.80 -5.45
C GLY A 239 -12.12 -11.48 -5.39
N LEU A 240 -12.66 -10.38 -5.94
CA LEU A 240 -12.22 -9.00 -5.67
C LEU A 240 -13.27 -8.30 -4.81
N ASP A 241 -12.82 -7.71 -3.70
CA ASP A 241 -13.68 -6.85 -2.87
C ASP A 241 -13.79 -5.44 -3.45
N PHE A 242 -12.92 -5.10 -4.42
CA PHE A 242 -12.93 -3.81 -5.10
C PHE A 242 -12.62 -3.92 -6.60
N VAL A 243 -13.50 -3.35 -7.42
CA VAL A 243 -13.28 -3.09 -8.85
C VAL A 243 -13.37 -1.59 -9.09
N ASP A 244 -12.39 -1.01 -9.78
CA ASP A 244 -12.39 0.42 -10.11
C ASP A 244 -13.67 0.79 -10.87
N PRO A 245 -14.51 1.72 -10.36
CA PRO A 245 -15.70 2.17 -11.05
C PRO A 245 -15.44 2.75 -12.45
N ASN A 246 -14.26 3.33 -12.69
CA ASN A 246 -13.88 3.80 -14.03
C ASN A 246 -13.70 2.63 -15.02
N PHE A 247 -13.30 1.45 -14.51
CA PHE A 247 -13.31 0.22 -15.29
C PHE A 247 -14.72 -0.34 -15.42
N LEU A 248 -15.44 -0.46 -14.30
CA LEU A 248 -16.76 -1.09 -14.25
C LEU A 248 -17.80 -0.40 -15.15
N CYS A 249 -17.79 0.93 -15.22
CA CYS A 249 -18.73 1.65 -16.09
C CYS A 249 -18.56 1.32 -17.57
N ASN A 250 -17.41 0.77 -17.98
CA ASN A 250 -17.13 0.32 -19.36
C ASN A 250 -17.52 -1.14 -19.62
N VAL A 251 -18.07 -1.85 -18.62
CA VAL A 251 -18.51 -3.24 -18.74
C VAL A 251 -19.99 -3.28 -19.14
N TYR A 252 -20.36 -4.18 -20.05
CA TYR A 252 -21.77 -4.46 -20.35
C TYR A 252 -22.46 -5.10 -19.13
N PRO A 253 -23.67 -4.68 -18.71
CA PRO A 253 -24.61 -3.82 -19.42
C PRO A 253 -24.54 -2.32 -19.10
N PHE A 254 -23.58 -1.83 -18.29
CA PHE A 254 -23.48 -0.41 -17.93
C PHE A 254 -23.14 0.46 -19.15
N ASN A 255 -22.18 0.00 -19.96
CA ASN A 255 -21.89 0.56 -21.27
C ASN A 255 -22.42 -0.35 -22.38
N THR A 256 -23.19 0.24 -23.30
CA THR A 256 -23.73 -0.44 -24.48
C THR A 256 -22.98 -0.06 -25.77
N SER A 257 -22.03 0.88 -25.68
CA SER A 257 -21.15 1.29 -26.77
C SER A 257 -19.89 0.43 -26.83
N GLU A 258 -19.25 0.38 -28.01
CA GLU A 258 -17.89 -0.17 -28.16
C GLU A 258 -16.81 0.82 -27.72
N ASP A 259 -17.18 2.10 -27.55
CA ASP A 259 -16.26 3.15 -27.11
C ASP A 259 -16.04 3.14 -25.60
N TYR A 260 -14.83 3.54 -25.20
CA TYR A 260 -14.52 3.86 -23.81
C TYR A 260 -15.26 5.12 -23.34
N VAL A 261 -15.74 5.11 -22.09
CA VAL A 261 -16.50 6.19 -21.45
C VAL A 261 -15.91 6.58 -20.09
N TRP A 262 -16.06 7.84 -19.72
CA TRP A 262 -15.71 8.43 -18.42
C TRP A 262 -16.99 8.69 -17.62
N HIS A 263 -17.66 7.60 -17.23
CA HIS A 263 -19.00 7.60 -16.61
C HIS A 263 -18.99 7.42 -15.09
N TYR A 264 -17.83 7.58 -14.47
CA TYR A 264 -17.74 7.63 -13.03
C TYR A 264 -17.26 9.01 -12.57
N ASN A 265 -18.12 9.75 -11.87
CA ASN A 265 -17.82 11.10 -11.41
C ASN A 265 -18.48 11.38 -10.04
N LYS A 266 -17.72 11.93 -9.08
CA LYS A 266 -18.19 12.28 -7.73
C LYS A 266 -19.01 11.15 -7.06
N GLY A 267 -18.48 9.93 -7.04
CA GLY A 267 -19.15 8.76 -6.44
C GLY A 267 -20.31 8.20 -7.26
N ARG A 268 -20.62 8.78 -8.44
CA ARG A 268 -21.76 8.37 -9.27
C ARG A 268 -21.31 7.57 -10.48
N LEU A 269 -21.93 6.42 -10.72
CA LEU A 269 -21.75 5.63 -11.94
C LEU A 269 -22.95 5.86 -12.87
N LEU A 270 -22.71 6.35 -14.07
CA LEU A 270 -23.71 6.49 -15.12
C LEU A 270 -23.76 5.23 -15.99
N ALA A 271 -24.95 4.70 -16.18
CA ALA A 271 -25.22 3.61 -17.11
C ALA A 271 -26.09 4.12 -18.26
N LEU A 272 -25.67 3.90 -19.51
CA LEU A 272 -26.41 4.39 -20.69
C LEU A 272 -27.44 3.41 -21.22
N ASN A 273 -27.64 2.27 -20.55
CA ASN A 273 -28.60 1.26 -20.96
C ASN A 273 -30.03 1.64 -20.53
N PRO A 274 -30.98 1.78 -21.47
CA PRO A 274 -32.38 2.07 -21.16
C PRO A 274 -33.02 1.03 -20.22
N ASP A 275 -32.65 -0.24 -20.33
CA ASP A 275 -33.20 -1.29 -19.48
C ASP A 275 -32.78 -1.08 -18.01
N ILE A 276 -31.58 -0.52 -17.78
CA ILE A 276 -31.14 -0.12 -16.43
C ILE A 276 -31.97 1.06 -15.95
N THR A 277 -32.31 2.00 -16.82
CA THR A 277 -33.16 3.15 -16.46
C THR A 277 -34.52 2.69 -15.96
N ASP A 278 -35.17 1.79 -16.70
CA ASP A 278 -36.49 1.28 -16.32
C ASP A 278 -36.42 0.41 -15.06
N PHE A 279 -35.36 -0.37 -14.88
CA PHE A 279 -35.10 -1.07 -13.62
C PHE A 279 -34.94 -0.12 -12.43
N LEU A 280 -34.11 0.91 -12.56
CA LEU A 280 -33.80 1.83 -11.45
C LEU A 280 -35.01 2.67 -11.00
N LYS A 281 -35.97 2.97 -11.89
CA LYS A 281 -37.23 3.65 -11.52
C LYS A 281 -38.05 2.85 -10.50
N GLU A 282 -37.88 1.54 -10.50
CA GLU A 282 -38.65 0.63 -9.65
C GLU A 282 -37.91 0.22 -8.36
N ILE A 283 -36.75 0.83 -8.08
CA ILE A 283 -35.90 0.56 -6.92
C ILE A 283 -35.77 1.79 -6.03
N THR A 284 -35.89 1.59 -4.73
CA THR A 284 -35.47 2.56 -3.71
C THR A 284 -34.62 1.87 -2.65
N THR A 285 -33.64 2.58 -2.10
CA THR A 285 -32.78 2.08 -1.02
C THR A 285 -33.03 2.87 0.26
N SER A 286 -33.02 2.17 1.39
CA SER A 286 -33.21 2.76 2.71
C SER A 286 -32.39 2.02 3.77
N GLY A 287 -32.41 2.53 5.01
CA GLY A 287 -31.82 1.82 6.15
C GLY A 287 -32.46 0.46 6.47
N GLU A 288 -33.65 0.18 5.92
CA GLU A 288 -34.34 -1.10 6.07
C GLU A 288 -33.98 -2.12 4.96
N GLY A 289 -33.29 -1.68 3.91
CA GLY A 289 -32.84 -2.52 2.81
C GLY A 289 -33.17 -1.96 1.43
N VAL A 290 -33.20 -2.84 0.42
CA VAL A 290 -33.64 -2.50 -0.94
C VAL A 290 -35.14 -2.76 -1.06
N LEU A 291 -35.89 -1.72 -1.43
CA LEU A 291 -37.33 -1.76 -1.69
C LEU A 291 -37.58 -1.84 -3.19
N ILE A 292 -38.42 -2.80 -3.59
CA ILE A 292 -38.84 -3.03 -4.98
C ILE A 292 -40.32 -2.66 -5.15
N SER A 293 -40.68 -2.07 -6.28
CA SER A 293 -42.08 -1.72 -6.57
C SER A 293 -42.97 -2.95 -6.83
N GLU A 294 -44.29 -2.77 -6.76
CA GLU A 294 -45.26 -3.79 -7.19
C GLU A 294 -45.12 -4.14 -8.68
N GLU A 295 -44.77 -3.17 -9.51
CA GLU A 295 -44.58 -3.39 -10.95
C GLU A 295 -43.40 -4.31 -11.21
N LEU A 296 -42.24 -4.03 -10.59
CA LEU A 296 -41.07 -4.89 -10.70
C LEU A 296 -41.33 -6.29 -10.14
N THR A 297 -42.10 -6.41 -9.06
CA THR A 297 -42.52 -7.70 -8.51
C THR A 297 -43.30 -8.52 -9.54
N ARG A 298 -44.28 -7.90 -10.22
CA ARG A 298 -45.04 -8.55 -11.31
C ARG A 298 -44.15 -8.93 -12.50
N ILE A 299 -43.17 -8.10 -12.86
CA ILE A 299 -42.21 -8.39 -13.93
C ILE A 299 -41.36 -9.61 -13.56
N ILE A 300 -40.83 -9.67 -12.32
CA ILE A 300 -40.03 -10.79 -11.81
C ILE A 300 -40.81 -12.10 -11.90
N GLU A 301 -42.06 -12.13 -11.44
CA GLU A 301 -42.92 -13.31 -11.50
C GLU A 301 -43.22 -13.74 -12.94
N LYS A 302 -43.60 -12.78 -13.80
CA LYS A 302 -43.96 -13.04 -15.21
C LYS A 302 -42.77 -13.56 -16.01
N LYS A 303 -41.58 -12.98 -15.80
CA LYS A 303 -40.33 -13.35 -16.48
C LYS A 303 -39.62 -14.52 -15.80
N LYS A 304 -40.12 -14.99 -14.65
CA LYS A 304 -39.57 -16.10 -13.85
C LYS A 304 -38.08 -15.90 -13.51
N ILE A 305 -37.72 -14.69 -13.08
CA ILE A 305 -36.34 -14.35 -12.72
C ILE A 305 -35.98 -15.05 -11.41
N VAL A 306 -35.03 -15.98 -11.48
CA VAL A 306 -34.59 -16.77 -10.32
C VAL A 306 -33.79 -15.90 -9.36
N GLU A 307 -34.13 -15.95 -8.07
CA GLU A 307 -33.41 -15.26 -6.98
C GLU A 307 -33.25 -13.74 -7.20
N ALA A 308 -34.25 -13.12 -7.84
CA ALA A 308 -34.18 -11.71 -8.25
C ALA A 308 -33.84 -10.78 -7.07
N ARG A 309 -34.44 -11.01 -5.90
CA ARG A 309 -34.19 -10.19 -4.70
C ARG A 309 -32.73 -10.29 -4.25
N GLN A 310 -32.20 -11.51 -4.12
CA GLN A 310 -30.80 -11.72 -3.72
C GLN A 310 -29.83 -11.10 -4.73
N LYS A 311 -30.12 -11.22 -6.03
CA LYS A 311 -29.31 -10.59 -7.09
C LYS A 311 -29.33 -9.07 -7.00
N ILE A 312 -30.48 -8.45 -6.77
CA ILE A 312 -30.62 -7.00 -6.61
C ILE A 312 -29.82 -6.53 -5.38
N GLU A 313 -30.00 -7.19 -4.23
CA GLU A 313 -29.26 -6.87 -3.01
C GLU A 313 -27.74 -6.99 -3.23
N TYR A 314 -27.28 -8.07 -3.87
CA TYR A 314 -25.87 -8.27 -4.22
C TYR A 314 -25.33 -7.19 -5.16
N ILE A 315 -26.07 -6.79 -6.20
CA ILE A 315 -25.67 -5.73 -7.14
C ILE A 315 -25.42 -4.43 -6.38
N PHE A 316 -26.38 -4.01 -5.55
CA PHE A 316 -26.29 -2.74 -4.83
C PHE A 316 -25.19 -2.77 -3.76
N GLU A 317 -25.05 -3.90 -3.06
CA GLU A 317 -23.98 -4.09 -2.07
C GLU A 317 -22.60 -4.00 -2.72
N LYS A 318 -22.39 -4.69 -3.85
CA LYS A 318 -21.11 -4.68 -4.56
C LYS A 318 -20.79 -3.33 -5.18
N LEU A 319 -21.77 -2.65 -5.78
CA LEU A 319 -21.58 -1.28 -6.25
C LEU A 319 -21.13 -0.35 -5.12
N HIS A 320 -21.77 -0.47 -3.95
CA HIS A 320 -21.36 0.29 -2.77
C HIS A 320 -19.93 -0.05 -2.30
N GLN A 321 -19.58 -1.35 -2.24
CA GLN A 321 -18.23 -1.82 -1.92
C GLN A 321 -17.18 -1.28 -2.92
N PHE A 322 -17.55 -1.14 -4.19
CA PHE A 322 -16.72 -0.58 -5.25
C PHE A 322 -16.65 0.95 -5.21
N ARG A 323 -17.17 1.62 -4.16
CA ARG A 323 -17.21 3.09 -4.02
C ARG A 323 -18.09 3.79 -5.04
N VAL A 324 -19.07 3.10 -5.60
CA VAL A 324 -20.19 3.74 -6.31
C VAL A 324 -21.23 4.09 -5.25
N GLU A 325 -21.36 5.35 -4.88
CA GLU A 325 -22.35 5.85 -3.91
C GLU A 325 -23.76 5.90 -4.51
N LYS A 326 -23.85 6.22 -5.80
CA LYS A 326 -25.12 6.28 -6.54
C LYS A 326 -24.95 5.71 -7.94
N ILE A 327 -25.92 4.92 -8.38
CA ILE A 327 -26.05 4.53 -9.78
C ILE A 327 -27.07 5.46 -10.46
N CYS A 328 -26.72 5.93 -11.64
CA CYS A 328 -27.49 6.89 -12.43
C CYS A 328 -27.78 6.32 -13.81
N ALA A 329 -28.95 6.62 -14.38
CA ALA A 329 -29.25 6.31 -15.76
C ALA A 329 -30.15 7.40 -16.41
N PRO A 330 -30.01 7.68 -17.72
CA PRO A 330 -30.80 8.71 -18.38
C PRO A 330 -32.28 8.39 -18.51
N LEU A 331 -33.16 9.30 -18.09
CA LEU A 331 -34.61 9.18 -18.26
C LEU A 331 -35.03 9.06 -19.74
N ASP A 332 -34.32 9.77 -20.64
CA ASP A 332 -34.49 9.68 -22.09
C ASP A 332 -33.13 9.73 -22.83
N ILE A 333 -32.55 8.55 -23.06
CA ILE A 333 -31.28 8.43 -23.81
C ILE A 333 -31.38 8.97 -25.25
N LYS A 334 -32.56 8.94 -25.88
CA LYS A 334 -32.72 9.35 -27.28
C LYS A 334 -32.64 10.87 -27.38
N ALA A 335 -33.26 11.59 -26.44
CA ALA A 335 -33.14 13.04 -26.34
C ALA A 335 -31.68 13.47 -26.12
N LEU A 336 -30.95 12.79 -25.23
CA LEU A 336 -29.55 13.08 -24.97
C LEU A 336 -28.65 12.83 -26.20
N ARG A 337 -28.87 11.74 -26.94
CA ARG A 337 -28.17 11.49 -28.22
C ARG A 337 -28.44 12.59 -29.24
N GLN A 338 -29.68 13.10 -29.32
CA GLN A 338 -29.98 14.23 -30.20
C GLN A 338 -29.27 15.52 -29.77
N LYS A 339 -29.10 15.77 -28.47
CA LYS A 339 -28.32 16.91 -27.95
C LYS A 339 -26.86 16.83 -28.36
N GLU A 340 -26.26 15.64 -28.28
CA GLU A 340 -24.88 15.37 -28.72
C GLU A 340 -24.66 15.71 -30.20
N PHE A 341 -25.57 15.28 -31.08
CA PHE A 341 -25.47 15.62 -32.51
C PHE A 341 -25.63 17.12 -32.81
N LYS A 342 -26.37 17.86 -31.97
CA LYS A 342 -26.72 19.26 -32.22
C LYS A 342 -25.80 20.27 -31.52
N SER A 343 -25.01 19.84 -30.53
CA SER A 343 -24.28 20.74 -29.64
C SER A 343 -22.77 20.51 -29.78
N LEU A 344 -22.05 21.55 -30.22
CA LEU A 344 -20.60 21.49 -30.35
C LEU A 344 -19.96 21.31 -28.96
N GLY A 345 -19.15 20.25 -28.79
CA GLY A 345 -18.47 19.95 -27.52
C GLY A 345 -19.26 19.12 -26.51
N TYR A 346 -20.55 18.83 -26.77
CA TYR A 346 -21.33 17.89 -25.98
C TYR A 346 -20.94 16.47 -26.37
N SER A 347 -20.64 15.62 -25.39
CA SER A 347 -20.25 14.23 -25.64
C SER A 347 -20.82 13.31 -24.57
N LEU A 348 -21.60 12.31 -24.97
CA LEU A 348 -22.10 11.27 -24.08
C LEU A 348 -21.01 10.34 -23.56
N ARG A 349 -19.76 10.47 -23.99
CA ARG A 349 -18.62 9.79 -23.36
C ARG A 349 -18.24 10.36 -21.99
N HIS A 350 -18.71 11.55 -21.62
CA HIS A 350 -18.37 12.21 -20.35
C HIS A 350 -19.64 12.47 -19.53
N PHE A 351 -19.58 12.23 -18.20
CA PHE A 351 -20.72 12.42 -17.30
C PHE A 351 -21.20 13.89 -17.23
N GLU A 352 -20.27 14.84 -17.28
CA GLU A 352 -20.46 16.25 -16.90
C GLU A 352 -21.52 17.03 -17.72
N TYR A 353 -21.95 16.50 -18.86
CA TYR A 353 -22.88 17.16 -19.76
C TYR A 353 -24.35 16.86 -19.48
N ILE A 354 -24.67 15.99 -18.51
CA ILE A 354 -26.06 15.56 -18.23
C ILE A 354 -26.53 16.17 -16.91
N SER A 355 -27.69 16.84 -16.95
CA SER A 355 -28.27 17.47 -15.76
C SER A 355 -28.94 16.43 -14.84
N GLU A 356 -29.05 16.73 -13.54
CA GLU A 356 -29.62 15.80 -12.56
C GLU A 356 -31.10 15.51 -12.80
N ASP A 357 -31.87 16.47 -13.32
CA ASP A 357 -33.28 16.29 -13.70
C ASP A 357 -33.49 15.39 -14.92
N GLU A 358 -32.42 15.05 -15.64
CA GLU A 358 -32.43 14.14 -16.78
C GLU A 358 -32.10 12.68 -16.39
N LEU A 359 -31.85 12.43 -15.10
CA LEU A 359 -31.37 11.14 -14.59
C LEU A 359 -32.36 10.53 -13.59
N VAL A 360 -32.50 9.20 -13.64
CA VAL A 360 -32.88 8.43 -12.45
C VAL A 360 -31.61 8.21 -11.63
N ILE A 361 -31.68 8.48 -10.33
CA ILE A 361 -30.54 8.42 -9.41
C ILE A 361 -30.94 7.58 -8.20
N VAL A 362 -30.23 6.47 -7.97
CA VAL A 362 -30.50 5.57 -6.85
C VAL A 362 -29.25 5.40 -6.00
N PRO A 363 -29.29 5.68 -4.68
CA PRO A 363 -28.19 5.37 -3.78
C PRO A 363 -27.92 3.87 -3.73
N THR A 364 -26.66 3.47 -3.69
CA THR A 364 -26.27 2.06 -3.65
C THR A 364 -26.21 1.50 -2.23
N GLY A 365 -25.92 2.35 -1.24
CA GLY A 365 -25.87 1.96 0.17
C GLY A 365 -27.27 1.72 0.73
N PHE A 366 -27.43 0.61 1.45
CA PHE A 366 -28.68 0.24 2.13
C PHE A 366 -28.37 -0.54 3.41
N GLY A 367 -29.37 -0.68 4.28
CA GLY A 367 -29.23 -1.38 5.55
C GLY A 367 -28.53 -0.55 6.63
N PRO A 368 -28.34 -1.13 7.84
CA PRO A 368 -27.60 -0.46 8.90
C PRO A 368 -26.11 -0.38 8.58
N GLU A 369 -25.45 0.71 8.94
CA GLU A 369 -23.99 0.80 8.90
C GLU A 369 -23.38 -0.24 9.86
N LEU A 370 -22.94 -1.36 9.31
CA LEU A 370 -22.25 -2.40 10.06
C LEU A 370 -20.79 -2.01 10.26
N ARG A 371 -20.31 -2.13 11.51
CA ARG A 371 -18.88 -1.97 11.80
C ARG A 371 -18.08 -3.07 11.09
N CYS A 372 -17.20 -2.68 10.18
CA CYS A 372 -16.36 -3.62 9.45
C CYS A 372 -15.32 -4.29 10.39
N GLU A 373 -15.25 -5.63 10.33
CA GLU A 373 -14.28 -6.45 11.08
C GLU A 373 -13.28 -7.17 10.18
N CYS A 374 -13.12 -6.73 8.92
CA CYS A 374 -12.11 -7.28 8.03
C CYS A 374 -10.70 -7.10 8.60
N ILE A 375 -9.72 -7.82 8.04
CA ILE A 375 -8.34 -7.82 8.51
C ILE A 375 -7.73 -6.40 8.51
N ASN A 376 -7.93 -5.63 7.44
CA ASN A 376 -7.41 -4.27 7.36
C ASN A 376 -8.05 -3.33 8.40
N CYS A 377 -9.38 -3.37 8.56
CA CYS A 377 -10.09 -2.56 9.56
C CYS A 377 -9.69 -2.96 10.99
N SER A 378 -9.46 -4.25 11.24
CA SER A 378 -9.00 -4.75 12.54
C SER A 378 -7.59 -4.28 12.85
N PHE A 379 -6.67 -4.36 11.88
CA PHE A 379 -5.30 -3.84 12.04
C PHE A 379 -5.28 -2.33 12.33
N ARG A 380 -6.13 -1.56 11.63
CA ARG A 380 -6.28 -0.10 11.78
C ARG A 380 -6.88 0.36 13.11
N LYS A 381 -7.40 -0.56 13.95
CA LYS A 381 -7.82 -0.26 15.33
C LYS A 381 -6.63 -0.15 16.30
N LEU A 382 -5.44 -0.59 15.87
CA LEU A 382 -4.19 -0.64 16.67
C LEU A 382 -4.30 -1.49 17.95
N ASP A 383 -5.28 -2.39 17.98
CA ASP A 383 -5.41 -3.44 19.00
C ASP A 383 -4.68 -4.69 18.50
N PHE A 384 -3.35 -4.67 18.62
CA PHE A 384 -2.49 -5.72 18.06
C PHE A 384 -2.60 -7.04 18.83
N ASP A 385 -2.93 -7.02 20.12
CA ASP A 385 -3.15 -8.26 20.88
C ASP A 385 -4.40 -8.99 20.36
N LYS A 386 -5.52 -8.27 20.22
CA LYS A 386 -6.75 -8.82 19.65
C LYS A 386 -6.56 -9.24 18.19
N TYR A 387 -5.81 -8.47 17.42
CA TYR A 387 -5.51 -8.78 16.02
C TYR A 387 -4.71 -10.08 15.88
N ILE A 388 -3.62 -10.25 16.65
CA ILE A 388 -2.80 -11.47 16.62
C ILE A 388 -3.60 -12.66 17.16
N THR A 389 -4.42 -12.46 18.20
CA THR A 389 -5.32 -13.50 18.72
C THR A 389 -6.29 -13.99 17.64
N LYS A 390 -6.93 -13.07 16.92
CA LYS A 390 -7.84 -13.39 15.82
C LYS A 390 -7.13 -14.20 14.73
N LEU A 391 -5.94 -13.76 14.29
CA LEU A 391 -5.16 -14.50 13.29
C LEU A 391 -4.87 -15.94 13.75
N LYS A 392 -4.43 -16.14 15.00
CA LYS A 392 -4.15 -17.48 15.54
C LYS A 392 -5.41 -18.36 15.63
N GLN A 393 -6.57 -17.77 15.94
CA GLN A 393 -7.84 -18.50 15.96
C GLN A 393 -8.26 -18.91 14.54
N ASP A 394 -8.14 -17.99 13.58
CA ASP A 394 -8.44 -18.21 12.18
C ASP A 394 -7.54 -19.29 11.55
N GLU A 395 -6.27 -19.40 11.97
CA GLU A 395 -5.36 -20.50 11.61
C GLU A 395 -5.85 -21.86 12.10
N GLN A 396 -6.41 -21.91 13.32
CA GLN A 396 -6.82 -23.16 13.97
C GLN A 396 -8.17 -23.66 13.47
N SER A 397 -9.11 -22.75 13.23
CA SER A 397 -10.47 -23.10 12.84
C SER A 397 -10.58 -23.57 11.39
N GLN A 398 -9.60 -23.23 10.53
CA GLN A 398 -9.67 -23.42 9.07
C GLN A 398 -10.91 -22.76 8.42
N THR A 399 -11.61 -21.87 9.14
CA THR A 399 -12.82 -21.20 8.65
C THR A 399 -12.54 -19.91 7.87
N ALA A 400 -11.37 -19.31 8.09
CA ALA A 400 -11.00 -18.06 7.44
C ALA A 400 -10.52 -18.28 5.99
N GLU A 401 -10.82 -17.32 5.12
CA GLU A 401 -10.26 -17.34 3.77
C GLU A 401 -8.73 -17.27 3.82
N THR A 402 -8.06 -18.19 3.13
CA THR A 402 -6.59 -18.32 3.22
C THR A 402 -5.85 -17.08 2.68
N LEU A 403 -6.44 -16.32 1.75
CA LEU A 403 -5.87 -15.05 1.27
C LEU A 403 -5.89 -13.96 2.34
N ASP A 404 -6.99 -13.85 3.06
CA ASP A 404 -7.13 -12.93 4.18
C ASP A 404 -6.08 -13.25 5.24
N LEU A 405 -5.97 -14.53 5.62
CA LEU A 405 -4.96 -14.98 6.57
C LEU A 405 -3.53 -14.67 6.10
N ALA A 406 -3.21 -14.89 4.83
CA ALA A 406 -1.90 -14.57 4.24
C ALA A 406 -1.58 -13.07 4.33
N TYR A 407 -2.53 -12.21 3.96
CA TYR A 407 -2.39 -10.75 4.05
C TYR A 407 -2.28 -10.29 5.51
N GLY A 408 -3.02 -10.93 6.42
CA GLY A 408 -2.99 -10.62 7.83
C GLY A 408 -1.63 -10.85 8.46
N HIS A 409 -0.98 -11.97 8.15
CA HIS A 409 0.40 -12.27 8.57
C HIS A 409 1.44 -11.38 7.90
N TYR A 410 1.19 -10.89 6.69
CA TYR A 410 2.03 -9.88 6.05
C TYR A 410 2.04 -8.58 6.87
N LEU A 411 0.88 -8.09 7.30
CA LEU A 411 0.77 -6.81 8.02
C LEU A 411 1.58 -6.78 9.33
N ILE A 412 1.75 -7.94 9.98
CA ILE A 412 2.56 -8.11 11.20
C ILE A 412 3.90 -8.82 10.97
N SER A 413 4.29 -9.04 9.71
CA SER A 413 5.61 -9.59 9.35
C SER A 413 5.95 -10.94 10.01
N THR A 414 4.95 -11.81 10.23
CA THR A 414 5.16 -13.09 10.94
C THR A 414 6.25 -13.94 10.27
N ASP A 415 7.21 -14.39 11.07
CA ASP A 415 8.37 -15.18 10.64
C ASP A 415 9.11 -14.54 9.44
N ASN A 416 9.39 -13.24 9.51
CA ASN A 416 10.02 -12.46 8.44
C ASN A 416 9.33 -12.66 7.08
N PHE A 417 8.00 -12.58 7.10
CA PHE A 417 7.10 -12.76 5.95
C PHE A 417 7.02 -14.18 5.36
N LYS A 418 7.82 -15.15 5.84
CA LYS A 418 7.79 -16.53 5.34
C LYS A 418 6.44 -17.19 5.55
N LYS A 419 5.78 -16.92 6.68
CA LYS A 419 4.43 -17.41 6.95
C LYS A 419 3.42 -16.94 5.89
N SER A 420 3.47 -15.65 5.55
CA SER A 420 2.62 -15.08 4.50
C SER A 420 2.91 -15.72 3.13
N TYR A 421 4.19 -15.91 2.79
CA TYR A 421 4.61 -16.61 1.58
C TYR A 421 4.02 -18.03 1.48
N PHE A 422 4.16 -18.86 2.52
CA PHE A 422 3.64 -20.23 2.50
C PHE A 422 2.12 -20.27 2.41
N LEU A 423 1.41 -19.33 3.06
CA LEU A 423 -0.04 -19.22 2.93
C LEU A 423 -0.45 -18.85 1.50
N TYR A 424 0.22 -17.90 0.86
CA TYR A 424 -0.04 -17.60 -0.56
C TYR A 424 0.31 -18.78 -1.48
N LYS A 425 1.40 -19.50 -1.21
CA LYS A 425 1.77 -20.71 -1.97
C LYS A 425 0.69 -21.80 -1.84
N ASN A 426 0.12 -21.96 -0.66
CA ASN A 426 -1.00 -22.88 -0.44
C ASN A 426 -2.26 -22.44 -1.20
N VAL A 427 -2.56 -21.13 -1.25
CA VAL A 427 -3.65 -20.61 -2.09
C VAL A 427 -3.39 -20.92 -3.56
N ASP A 428 -2.20 -20.63 -4.07
CA ASP A 428 -1.77 -20.92 -5.45
C ASP A 428 -2.01 -22.39 -5.81
N ILE A 429 -1.51 -23.33 -4.98
CA ILE A 429 -1.69 -24.77 -5.19
C ILE A 429 -3.17 -25.18 -5.18
N ASN A 430 -3.96 -24.68 -4.22
CA ASN A 430 -5.35 -25.11 -4.03
C ASN A 430 -6.35 -24.46 -5.00
N THR A 431 -5.97 -23.36 -5.64
CA THR A 431 -6.82 -22.61 -6.57
C THR A 431 -6.43 -22.78 -8.04
N LYS A 432 -5.26 -23.37 -8.32
CA LYS A 432 -4.77 -23.58 -9.69
C LYS A 432 -5.77 -24.35 -10.54
N GLY A 433 -6.14 -23.77 -11.69
CA GLY A 433 -7.03 -24.40 -12.66
C GLY A 433 -8.51 -24.45 -12.25
N ARG A 434 -8.90 -23.82 -11.13
CA ARG A 434 -10.29 -23.71 -10.70
C ARG A 434 -10.95 -22.45 -11.24
N GLU A 435 -12.05 -22.63 -11.97
CA GLU A 435 -12.81 -21.53 -12.58
C GLU A 435 -13.40 -20.56 -11.54
N ASP A 436 -13.87 -21.10 -10.40
CA ASP A 436 -14.45 -20.32 -9.29
C ASP A 436 -13.40 -19.57 -8.46
N LYS A 437 -12.12 -19.95 -8.56
CA LYS A 437 -11.02 -19.36 -7.75
C LYS A 437 -9.91 -18.71 -8.58
N LYS A 438 -10.16 -18.43 -9.86
CA LYS A 438 -9.24 -17.77 -10.81
C LYS A 438 -8.60 -16.47 -10.32
N ILE A 439 -9.37 -15.60 -9.67
CA ILE A 439 -8.88 -14.31 -9.14
C ILE A 439 -7.99 -14.55 -7.93
N GLN A 440 -8.39 -15.47 -7.06
CA GLN A 440 -7.62 -15.83 -5.86
C GLN A 440 -6.26 -16.43 -6.24
N TYR A 441 -6.23 -17.23 -7.32
CA TYR A 441 -5.00 -17.72 -7.94
C TYR A 441 -4.07 -16.58 -8.36
N PHE A 442 -4.59 -15.62 -9.12
CA PHE A 442 -3.82 -14.46 -9.58
C PHE A 442 -3.31 -13.59 -8.41
N LEU A 443 -4.17 -13.26 -7.44
CA LEU A 443 -3.81 -12.44 -6.28
C LEU A 443 -2.72 -13.13 -5.43
N SER A 444 -2.77 -14.45 -5.29
CA SER A 444 -1.73 -15.18 -4.56
C SER A 444 -0.37 -15.13 -5.28
N LYS A 445 -0.34 -15.18 -6.61
CA LYS A 445 0.88 -15.06 -7.41
C LYS A 445 1.50 -13.66 -7.37
N ILE A 446 0.70 -12.62 -7.56
CA ILE A 446 1.22 -11.24 -7.54
C ILE A 446 1.72 -10.85 -6.14
N ASN A 447 1.04 -11.29 -5.08
CA ASN A 447 1.51 -11.03 -3.72
C ASN A 447 2.78 -11.81 -3.37
N GLN A 448 2.96 -13.04 -3.88
CA GLN A 448 4.25 -13.74 -3.76
C GLN A 448 5.39 -12.94 -4.40
N LEU A 449 5.16 -12.32 -5.57
CA LEU A 449 6.16 -11.44 -6.20
C LEU A 449 6.47 -10.20 -5.35
N TYR A 450 5.46 -9.58 -4.75
CA TYR A 450 5.66 -8.42 -3.87
C TYR A 450 6.36 -8.76 -2.55
N LEU A 451 6.29 -10.00 -2.10
CA LEU A 451 7.05 -10.48 -0.94
C LEU A 451 8.55 -10.68 -1.23
N LEU A 452 9.01 -10.68 -2.49
CA LEU A 452 10.39 -11.02 -2.86
C LEU A 452 11.44 -10.22 -2.04
N ASN A 453 11.34 -8.89 -2.05
CA ASN A 453 12.30 -8.03 -1.38
C ASN A 453 12.13 -8.09 0.15
N LEU A 454 10.91 -8.26 0.63
CA LEU A 454 10.60 -8.34 2.05
C LEU A 454 11.20 -9.58 2.71
N VAL A 455 11.11 -10.74 2.03
CA VAL A 455 11.78 -11.98 2.47
C VAL A 455 13.30 -11.86 2.31
N SER A 456 13.79 -11.24 1.24
CA SER A 456 15.24 -11.18 0.94
C SER A 456 16.09 -10.48 2.01
N ILE A 457 15.50 -9.51 2.73
CA ILE A 457 16.19 -8.72 3.74
C ILE A 457 16.28 -9.49 5.09
N GLY A 458 15.49 -10.55 5.27
CA GLY A 458 15.47 -11.36 6.49
C GLY A 458 16.32 -12.62 6.39
N ILE A 459 17.60 -12.55 6.80
CA ILE A 459 18.54 -13.67 7.08
C ILE A 459 18.78 -14.64 5.90
N GLU A 460 20.05 -14.85 5.51
CA GLU A 460 20.42 -15.82 4.47
C GLU A 460 20.40 -17.29 4.95
N GLY A 461 19.22 -17.88 5.12
CA GLY A 461 19.07 -19.32 5.33
C GLY A 461 18.78 -20.10 4.02
N PRO A 462 18.92 -21.45 4.04
CA PRO A 462 18.58 -22.29 2.89
C PRO A 462 17.13 -22.18 2.44
N GLN A 463 16.20 -22.06 3.39
CA GLN A 463 14.76 -21.92 3.13
C GLN A 463 14.45 -20.61 2.41
N GLU A 464 15.05 -19.50 2.84
CA GLU A 464 14.91 -18.19 2.22
C GLU A 464 15.44 -18.21 0.79
N LYS A 465 16.59 -18.86 0.54
CA LYS A 465 17.12 -19.04 -0.82
C LYS A 465 16.18 -19.86 -1.71
N GLU A 466 15.49 -20.86 -1.17
CA GLU A 466 14.47 -21.63 -1.90
C GLU A 466 13.23 -20.78 -2.22
N ILE A 467 12.69 -20.08 -1.22
CA ILE A 467 11.55 -19.15 -1.39
C ILE A 467 11.87 -18.12 -2.48
N LEU A 468 13.05 -17.48 -2.43
CA LEU A 468 13.45 -16.49 -3.42
C LEU A 468 13.58 -17.06 -4.83
N ARG A 469 14.04 -18.32 -4.98
CA ARG A 469 14.10 -19.00 -6.28
C ARG A 469 12.70 -19.31 -6.82
N ASP A 470 11.80 -19.78 -5.95
CA ASP A 470 10.42 -20.09 -6.31
C ASP A 470 9.68 -18.81 -6.75
N ILE A 471 9.76 -17.72 -5.98
CA ILE A 471 9.18 -16.43 -6.35
C ILE A 471 9.73 -15.93 -7.69
N LYS A 472 11.05 -16.00 -7.90
CA LYS A 472 11.68 -15.58 -9.18
C LYS A 472 11.26 -16.43 -10.38
N SER A 473 10.72 -17.62 -10.16
CA SER A 473 10.20 -18.49 -11.23
C SER A 473 8.76 -18.16 -11.65
N ILE A 474 8.08 -17.29 -10.90
CA ILE A 474 6.70 -16.88 -11.21
C ILE A 474 6.70 -15.98 -12.45
N ASP A 475 5.96 -16.43 -13.47
CA ASP A 475 5.67 -15.68 -14.68
C ASP A 475 4.17 -15.33 -14.69
N LEU A 476 3.85 -14.08 -14.33
CA LEU A 476 2.46 -13.61 -14.30
C LEU A 476 1.83 -13.52 -15.70
N ASP A 477 2.62 -13.25 -16.74
CA ASP A 477 2.11 -13.22 -18.11
C ASP A 477 1.64 -14.60 -18.52
N ARG A 478 2.45 -15.62 -18.27
CA ARG A 478 2.07 -17.02 -18.47
C ARG A 478 0.85 -17.40 -17.64
N SER A 479 0.77 -16.98 -16.37
CA SER A 479 -0.41 -17.28 -15.54
C SER A 479 -1.69 -16.66 -16.11
N ILE A 480 -1.66 -15.42 -16.62
CA ILE A 480 -2.83 -14.77 -17.22
C ILE A 480 -3.17 -15.39 -18.59
N HIS A 481 -2.18 -15.56 -19.46
CA HIS A 481 -2.38 -15.89 -20.88
C HIS A 481 -2.47 -17.39 -21.18
N ASP A 482 -1.87 -18.25 -20.35
CA ASP A 482 -1.86 -19.70 -20.61
C ASP A 482 -2.69 -20.47 -19.57
N GLU A 483 -2.54 -20.13 -18.29
CA GLU A 483 -3.15 -20.91 -17.21
C GLU A 483 -4.61 -20.53 -16.97
N LEU A 484 -4.92 -19.24 -17.09
CA LEU A 484 -6.22 -18.64 -16.81
C LEU A 484 -7.09 -18.41 -18.05
N GLU A 485 -6.54 -18.38 -19.26
CA GLU A 485 -7.22 -17.94 -20.49
C GLU A 485 -8.65 -18.50 -20.67
N ILE A 486 -8.85 -19.79 -20.42
CA ILE A 486 -10.14 -20.44 -20.69
C ILE A 486 -11.17 -20.22 -19.58
N TYR A 487 -10.71 -19.92 -18.37
CA TYR A 487 -11.55 -19.82 -17.17
C TYR A 487 -11.95 -18.39 -16.84
N VAL A 488 -11.29 -17.39 -17.43
CA VAL A 488 -11.46 -15.98 -17.08
C VAL A 488 -12.19 -15.23 -18.18
N ASP A 489 -13.28 -14.55 -17.80
CA ASP A 489 -13.99 -13.60 -18.65
C ASP A 489 -13.04 -12.52 -19.21
N VAL A 490 -13.31 -12.04 -20.43
CA VAL A 490 -12.43 -11.09 -21.12
C VAL A 490 -12.23 -9.80 -20.30
N ASP A 491 -13.27 -9.28 -19.66
CA ASP A 491 -13.15 -8.04 -18.88
C ASP A 491 -12.42 -8.29 -17.56
N VAL A 492 -12.64 -9.45 -16.92
CA VAL A 492 -11.88 -9.86 -15.74
C VAL A 492 -10.39 -9.94 -16.10
N ARG A 493 -10.04 -10.56 -17.22
CA ARG A 493 -8.65 -10.66 -17.69
C ARG A 493 -8.03 -9.28 -17.91
N LYS A 494 -8.72 -8.38 -18.60
CA LYS A 494 -8.27 -6.98 -18.79
C LYS A 494 -8.02 -6.30 -17.45
N TYR A 495 -8.94 -6.44 -16.49
CA TYR A 495 -8.77 -5.85 -15.17
C TYR A 495 -7.58 -6.44 -14.43
N LEU A 496 -7.37 -7.76 -14.43
CA LEU A 496 -6.18 -8.39 -13.83
C LEU A 496 -4.87 -7.89 -14.44
N ILE A 497 -4.85 -7.59 -15.75
CA ILE A 497 -3.70 -6.94 -16.41
C ILE A 497 -3.50 -5.52 -15.84
N GLU A 498 -4.56 -4.74 -15.66
CA GLU A 498 -4.45 -3.41 -15.04
C GLU A 498 -3.92 -3.47 -13.60
N ILE A 499 -4.29 -4.50 -12.83
CA ILE A 499 -3.72 -4.77 -11.49
C ILE A 499 -2.22 -5.09 -11.61
N LYS A 500 -1.85 -6.05 -12.47
CA LYS A 500 -0.45 -6.44 -12.71
C LYS A 500 0.42 -5.23 -13.06
N GLU A 501 -0.12 -4.35 -13.90
CA GLU A 501 0.57 -3.15 -14.38
C GLU A 501 0.53 -1.97 -13.38
N ASN A 502 -0.11 -2.11 -12.22
CA ASN A 502 -0.31 -1.03 -11.25
C ASN A 502 -0.87 0.25 -11.92
N LYS A 503 -1.79 0.09 -12.88
CA LYS A 503 -2.28 1.18 -13.72
C LYS A 503 -2.96 2.27 -12.89
N LEU A 504 -3.86 1.87 -11.98
CA LEU A 504 -4.57 2.79 -11.09
C LEU A 504 -3.63 3.57 -10.18
N PHE A 505 -2.59 2.93 -9.64
CA PHE A 505 -1.58 3.60 -8.83
C PHE A 505 -0.85 4.69 -9.63
N ARG A 506 -0.35 4.36 -10.82
CA ARG A 506 0.38 5.30 -11.69
C ARG A 506 -0.48 6.50 -12.05
N GLN A 507 -1.71 6.28 -12.50
CA GLN A 507 -2.65 7.36 -12.82
C GLN A 507 -2.96 8.25 -11.62
N THR A 508 -3.14 7.66 -10.44
CA THR A 508 -3.39 8.40 -9.19
C THR A 508 -2.16 9.21 -8.77
N GLN A 509 -0.97 8.63 -8.89
CA GLN A 509 0.30 9.28 -8.59
C GLN A 509 0.55 10.47 -9.49
N ASP A 510 0.41 10.31 -10.81
CA ASP A 510 0.62 11.38 -11.79
C ASP A 510 -0.30 12.56 -11.50
N TYR A 511 -1.59 12.28 -11.27
CA TYR A 511 -2.58 13.31 -10.92
C TYR A 511 -2.21 14.05 -9.63
N ILE A 512 -1.88 13.33 -8.56
CA ILE A 512 -1.57 13.96 -7.26
C ILE A 512 -0.28 14.78 -7.32
N ILE A 513 0.72 14.34 -8.09
CA ILE A 513 1.95 15.11 -8.30
C ILE A 513 1.65 16.42 -9.02
N GLU A 514 0.86 16.36 -10.08
CA GLU A 514 0.46 17.54 -10.84
C GLU A 514 -0.33 18.51 -9.96
N GLU A 515 -1.32 18.02 -9.20
CA GLU A 515 -2.15 18.87 -8.34
C GLU A 515 -1.38 19.45 -7.15
N LEU A 516 -0.43 18.70 -6.56
CA LEU A 516 0.40 19.22 -5.48
C LEU A 516 1.32 20.35 -5.96
N ASP A 517 1.93 20.22 -7.14
CA ASP A 517 2.76 21.29 -7.72
C ASP A 517 1.96 22.58 -7.92
N LYS A 518 0.69 22.47 -8.37
CA LYS A 518 -0.20 23.63 -8.48
C LYS A 518 -0.58 24.22 -7.11
N LEU A 519 -0.92 23.37 -6.13
CA LEU A 519 -1.23 23.76 -4.75
C LEU A 519 -0.09 24.57 -4.11
N GLU A 520 1.14 24.10 -4.27
CA GLU A 520 2.34 24.76 -3.75
C GLU A 520 2.59 26.11 -4.43
N LYS A 521 2.50 26.19 -5.77
CA LYS A 521 2.71 27.44 -6.54
C LYS A 521 1.73 28.55 -6.23
N SER A 522 0.57 28.21 -5.69
CA SER A 522 -0.54 29.13 -5.47
C SER A 522 -0.83 29.40 -3.99
N ASN A 523 -0.01 28.85 -3.08
CA ASN A 523 -0.25 28.92 -1.64
C ASN A 523 -1.67 28.47 -1.22
N GLY A 524 -2.20 27.43 -1.87
CA GLY A 524 -3.46 26.78 -1.49
C GLY A 524 -4.75 27.49 -1.94
N ALA A 525 -4.72 28.35 -2.97
CA ALA A 525 -5.84 29.24 -3.29
C ALA A 525 -6.99 28.68 -4.15
N SER A 526 -6.84 27.58 -4.91
CA SER A 526 -7.91 27.06 -5.78
C SER A 526 -7.62 25.67 -6.37
N TYR A 527 -8.08 24.57 -5.73
CA TYR A 527 -7.82 23.20 -6.21
C TYR A 527 -8.94 22.21 -5.90
N ASP A 528 -9.01 21.16 -6.72
CA ASP A 528 -9.97 20.08 -6.53
C ASP A 528 -9.47 19.06 -5.48
N ILE A 529 -9.48 19.49 -4.23
CA ILE A 529 -9.18 18.65 -3.06
C ILE A 529 -10.15 17.46 -2.97
N GLN A 530 -11.39 17.62 -3.46
CA GLN A 530 -12.37 16.54 -3.49
C GLN A 530 -11.93 15.42 -4.45
N GLU A 531 -11.36 15.76 -5.59
CA GLU A 531 -10.84 14.78 -6.55
C GLU A 531 -9.57 14.09 -6.04
N ILE A 532 -8.65 14.80 -5.37
CA ILE A 532 -7.51 14.18 -4.67
C ILE A 532 -8.02 13.15 -3.65
N HIS A 533 -8.99 13.55 -2.83
CA HIS A 533 -9.60 12.68 -1.83
C HIS A 533 -10.20 11.42 -2.47
N ARG A 534 -11.00 11.60 -3.52
CA ARG A 534 -11.66 10.52 -4.23
C ARG A 534 -10.67 9.52 -4.84
N LYS A 535 -9.69 10.01 -5.63
CA LYS A 535 -8.70 9.14 -6.28
C LYS A 535 -7.89 8.35 -5.25
N TYR A 536 -7.52 8.98 -4.15
CA TYR A 536 -6.75 8.30 -3.11
C TYR A 536 -7.60 7.27 -2.34
N LEU A 537 -8.89 7.51 -2.09
CA LEU A 537 -9.80 6.50 -1.52
C LEU A 537 -10.00 5.29 -2.45
N ILE A 538 -10.07 5.52 -3.76
CA ILE A 538 -10.15 4.46 -4.78
C ILE A 538 -8.87 3.62 -4.78
N LEU A 539 -7.71 4.27 -4.75
CA LEU A 539 -6.42 3.59 -4.66
C LEU A 539 -6.30 2.78 -3.35
N HIS A 540 -6.72 3.37 -2.23
CA HIS A 540 -6.76 2.71 -0.93
C HIS A 540 -7.62 1.45 -0.96
N ALA A 541 -8.84 1.53 -1.51
CA ALA A 541 -9.74 0.38 -1.65
C ALA A 541 -9.14 -0.68 -2.59
N HIS A 542 -8.55 -0.26 -3.71
CA HIS A 542 -7.88 -1.16 -4.65
C HIS A 542 -6.78 -1.98 -3.98
N ILE A 543 -5.94 -1.36 -3.16
CA ILE A 543 -4.83 -2.05 -2.49
C ILE A 543 -5.35 -2.89 -1.33
N HIS A 544 -6.10 -2.29 -0.41
CA HIS A 544 -6.41 -2.93 0.87
C HIS A 544 -7.63 -3.84 0.83
N SER A 545 -8.67 -3.51 0.08
CA SER A 545 -9.84 -4.39 -0.06
C SER A 545 -9.48 -5.61 -0.89
N ASN A 546 -8.65 -5.48 -1.94
CA ASN A 546 -8.18 -6.65 -2.71
C ASN A 546 -6.94 -7.33 -2.10
N LYS A 547 -6.49 -6.90 -0.91
CA LYS A 547 -5.35 -7.48 -0.18
C LYS A 547 -4.07 -7.58 -1.01
N ILE A 548 -3.78 -6.53 -1.77
CA ILE A 548 -2.58 -6.39 -2.60
C ILE A 548 -1.45 -5.83 -1.74
N ILE A 549 -0.29 -6.49 -1.73
CA ILE A 549 0.91 -6.05 -1.00
C ILE A 549 1.64 -4.98 -1.82
N TYR A 550 1.05 -3.79 -1.94
CA TYR A 550 1.70 -2.65 -2.60
C TYR A 550 2.04 -1.51 -1.62
N ASP A 551 1.44 -1.53 -0.42
CA ASP A 551 1.64 -0.51 0.62
C ASP A 551 3.03 -0.58 1.30
N ALA A 552 3.77 -1.68 1.13
CA ALA A 552 5.16 -1.82 1.58
C ALA A 552 6.17 -1.06 0.70
N PHE A 553 5.82 -0.68 -0.53
CA PHE A 553 6.76 -0.04 -1.44
C PHE A 553 6.92 1.45 -1.13
N SER A 554 8.15 1.96 -1.32
CA SER A 554 8.48 3.36 -1.04
C SER A 554 7.65 4.35 -1.85
N ASP A 555 7.19 3.97 -3.05
CA ASP A 555 6.39 4.83 -3.91
C ASP A 555 4.99 5.08 -3.32
N TYR A 556 4.39 4.06 -2.69
CA TYR A 556 3.13 4.21 -1.97
C TYR A 556 3.29 5.13 -0.75
N GLN A 557 4.35 4.93 0.04
CA GLN A 557 4.65 5.76 1.22
C GLN A 557 4.87 7.23 0.83
N LYS A 558 5.66 7.48 -0.23
CA LYS A 558 5.87 8.84 -0.78
C LYS A 558 4.57 9.47 -1.28
N LEU A 559 3.72 8.69 -1.96
CA LEU A 559 2.42 9.16 -2.42
C LEU A 559 1.52 9.53 -1.24
N SER A 560 1.45 8.67 -0.21
CA SER A 560 0.69 8.95 1.02
C SER A 560 1.17 10.24 1.70
N GLY A 561 2.49 10.45 1.79
CA GLY A 561 3.09 11.70 2.27
C GLY A 561 2.67 12.93 1.46
N LYS A 562 2.70 12.85 0.12
CA LYS A 562 2.26 13.93 -0.77
C LYS A 562 0.78 14.24 -0.62
N VAL A 563 -0.06 13.22 -0.50
CA VAL A 563 -1.50 13.37 -0.26
C VAL A 563 -1.74 14.06 1.07
N PHE A 564 -1.10 13.60 2.15
CA PHE A 564 -1.27 14.23 3.46
C PHE A 564 -0.81 15.69 3.46
N LYS A 565 0.31 15.98 2.78
CA LYS A 565 0.80 17.36 2.58
C LYS A 565 -0.23 18.21 1.83
N ALA A 566 -0.83 17.71 0.75
CA ALA A 566 -1.87 18.43 0.00
C ALA A 566 -3.08 18.77 0.89
N ILE A 567 -3.54 17.81 1.71
CA ILE A 567 -4.65 18.01 2.65
C ILE A 567 -4.30 19.04 3.73
N VAL A 568 -3.07 19.00 4.28
CA VAL A 568 -2.59 19.99 5.26
C VAL A 568 -2.48 21.39 4.65
N LEU A 569 -1.98 21.53 3.43
CA LEU A 569 -1.92 22.82 2.71
C LEU A 569 -3.31 23.38 2.45
N ALA A 570 -4.26 22.53 2.03
CA ALA A 570 -5.66 22.91 1.83
C ALA A 570 -6.34 23.40 3.12
N TYR A 571 -6.00 22.79 4.26
CA TYR A 571 -6.50 23.17 5.57
C TYR A 571 -5.87 24.48 6.10
N SER A 572 -4.58 24.69 5.86
CA SER A 572 -3.81 25.81 6.45
C SER A 572 -3.68 27.06 5.57
N ALA A 573 -4.23 27.03 4.35
CA ALA A 573 -4.24 28.18 3.45
C ALA A 573 -4.92 29.41 4.07
N LYS A 574 -4.54 30.62 3.63
CA LYS A 574 -5.17 31.89 4.08
C LYS A 574 -6.69 31.89 3.91
N LYS A 575 -7.18 31.17 2.89
CA LYS A 575 -8.58 30.83 2.69
C LYS A 575 -8.66 29.29 2.66
N PRO A 576 -8.96 28.62 3.78
CA PRO A 576 -8.99 27.16 3.83
C PRO A 576 -9.97 26.59 2.81
N LEU A 577 -9.52 25.59 2.04
CA LEU A 577 -10.37 24.84 1.10
C LEU A 577 -11.19 23.77 1.82
N ILE A 578 -10.73 23.33 3.00
CA ILE A 578 -11.40 22.39 3.89
C ILE A 578 -11.39 22.94 5.33
N SER A 579 -12.44 22.67 6.09
CA SER A 579 -12.58 23.14 7.47
C SER A 579 -11.94 22.21 8.51
N TYR A 580 -11.74 20.94 8.17
CA TYR A 580 -11.07 19.95 9.00
C TYR A 580 -10.39 18.88 8.14
N ILE A 581 -9.42 18.19 8.72
CA ILE A 581 -8.75 17.04 8.08
C ILE A 581 -9.51 15.77 8.49
N PRO A 582 -10.03 14.96 7.55
CA PRO A 582 -10.70 13.70 7.88
C PRO A 582 -9.80 12.72 8.64
N GLU A 583 -10.37 11.98 9.62
CA GLU A 583 -9.66 10.97 10.43
C GLU A 583 -8.83 10.01 9.57
N PHE A 584 -9.39 9.59 8.44
CA PHE A 584 -8.77 8.70 7.46
C PHE A 584 -7.33 9.11 7.10
N TYR A 585 -7.02 10.41 7.03
CA TYR A 585 -5.68 10.87 6.68
C TYR A 585 -4.69 10.79 7.83
N PHE A 586 -5.14 10.93 9.09
CA PHE A 586 -4.30 10.71 10.27
C PHE A 586 -3.97 9.22 10.44
N ILE A 587 -5.01 8.37 10.35
CA ILE A 587 -5.00 7.08 9.65
C ILE A 587 -3.72 6.68 8.90
N GLU A 588 -3.74 7.09 7.64
CA GLU A 588 -2.71 6.84 6.64
C GLU A 588 -1.36 7.40 7.06
N ALA A 589 -1.33 8.60 7.63
CA ALA A 589 -0.11 9.22 8.12
C ALA A 589 0.59 8.38 9.20
N MET A 590 -0.16 7.83 10.14
CA MET A 590 0.39 6.94 11.18
C MET A 590 1.01 5.68 10.58
N LEU A 591 0.37 5.10 9.56
CA LEU A 591 0.76 3.82 8.99
C LEU A 591 1.88 3.91 7.95
N TYR A 592 1.92 4.99 7.15
CA TYR A 592 2.68 5.02 5.89
C TYR A 592 3.62 6.23 5.73
N ILE A 593 3.59 7.19 6.65
CA ILE A 593 4.50 8.35 6.62
C ILE A 593 5.56 8.19 7.71
N THR A 594 6.82 8.46 7.38
CA THR A 594 7.90 8.41 8.37
C THR A 594 7.71 9.49 9.44
N THR A 595 8.18 9.25 10.67
CA THR A 595 8.08 10.24 11.76
C THR A 595 8.72 11.57 11.41
N VAL A 596 9.81 11.56 10.64
CA VAL A 596 10.52 12.77 10.19
C VAL A 596 9.65 13.56 9.21
N ASP A 597 9.10 12.90 8.19
CA ASP A 597 8.25 13.55 7.19
C ASP A 597 6.95 14.06 7.80
N LEU A 598 6.35 13.31 8.73
CA LEU A 598 5.14 13.74 9.43
C LEU A 598 5.40 15.01 10.23
N ASN A 599 6.51 15.06 10.98
CA ASN A 599 6.87 16.26 11.73
C ASN A 599 7.12 17.46 10.80
N SER A 600 7.78 17.25 9.65
CA SER A 600 8.00 18.28 8.64
C SER A 600 6.69 18.83 8.07
N ILE A 601 5.75 17.94 7.69
CA ILE A 601 4.44 18.33 7.16
C ILE A 601 3.61 19.10 8.19
N LEU A 602 3.67 18.70 9.48
CA LEU A 602 2.92 19.32 10.56
C LEU A 602 3.62 20.53 11.21
N GLN A 603 4.88 20.80 10.87
CA GLN A 603 5.68 21.90 11.45
C GLN A 603 5.01 23.27 11.28
N PRO A 604 4.43 23.63 10.13
CA PRO A 604 3.80 24.95 9.93
C PRO A 604 2.55 25.16 10.78
N LEU A 605 1.95 24.07 11.28
CA LEU A 605 0.73 24.12 12.08
C LEU A 605 1.11 24.28 13.55
N GLY A 606 0.46 25.22 14.25
CA GLY A 606 0.50 25.27 15.70
C GLY A 606 -0.24 24.07 16.30
N GLU A 607 -1.56 24.24 16.46
CA GLU A 607 -2.48 23.23 16.97
C GLU A 607 -3.42 22.71 15.87
N LEU A 608 -3.77 21.42 15.95
CA LEU A 608 -4.66 20.71 15.04
C LEU A 608 -6.09 20.76 15.57
N ASN A 609 -7.00 21.38 14.80
CA ASN A 609 -8.42 21.36 15.10
C ASN A 609 -9.05 20.09 14.52
N LEU A 610 -9.39 19.15 15.41
CA LEU A 610 -10.03 17.88 15.06
C LEU A 610 -11.47 17.85 15.56
N SER A 611 -12.35 17.09 14.89
CA SER A 611 -13.69 16.79 15.42
C SER A 611 -13.59 15.94 16.69
N ASP A 612 -14.60 16.01 17.56
CA ASP A 612 -14.59 15.25 18.82
C ASP A 612 -14.62 13.73 18.60
N ASP A 613 -15.27 13.26 17.53
CA ASP A 613 -15.22 11.86 17.10
C ASP A 613 -13.79 11.44 16.73
N THR A 614 -13.08 12.29 15.97
CA THR A 614 -11.69 12.02 15.58
C THR A 614 -10.78 11.98 16.81
N LYS A 615 -10.93 12.93 17.74
CA LYS A 615 -10.18 12.92 19.01
C LYS A 615 -10.43 11.64 19.79
N THR A 616 -11.70 11.26 19.94
CA THR A 616 -12.12 10.04 20.65
C THR A 616 -11.49 8.80 20.03
N ASN A 617 -11.55 8.68 18.70
CA ASN A 617 -10.99 7.54 17.98
C ASN A 617 -9.45 7.47 18.08
N LEU A 618 -8.74 8.61 18.02
CA LEU A 618 -7.28 8.65 18.19
C LEU A 618 -6.86 8.26 19.61
N VAL A 619 -7.60 8.69 20.62
CA VAL A 619 -7.34 8.31 22.02
C VAL A 619 -7.63 6.82 22.25
N GLU A 620 -8.71 6.27 21.70
CA GLU A 620 -8.99 4.83 21.79
C GLU A 620 -7.91 4.02 21.07
N LYS A 621 -7.38 4.49 19.93
CA LYS A 621 -6.23 3.87 19.25
C LYS A 621 -4.96 3.89 20.11
N ALA A 622 -4.69 4.98 20.82
CA ALA A 622 -3.55 5.05 21.75
C ALA A 622 -3.72 4.09 22.92
N LYS A 623 -4.92 4.02 23.49
CA LYS A 623 -5.25 3.05 24.52
C LYS A 623 -5.05 1.63 24.02
N ASN A 624 -5.63 1.26 22.88
CA ASN A 624 -5.47 -0.07 22.27
C ASN A 624 -4.00 -0.43 22.05
N LEU A 625 -3.20 0.50 21.53
CA LEU A 625 -1.78 0.29 21.26
C LEU A 625 -1.00 -0.02 22.56
N LEU A 626 -1.25 0.76 23.62
CA LEU A 626 -0.59 0.59 24.91
C LEU A 626 -1.04 -0.70 25.61
N THR A 627 -2.35 -0.97 25.63
CA THR A 627 -2.91 -2.16 26.28
C THR A 627 -2.62 -3.45 25.54
N SER A 628 -2.34 -3.38 24.23
CA SER A 628 -1.88 -4.54 23.46
C SER A 628 -0.51 -5.05 23.90
N TYR A 629 0.32 -4.19 24.50
CA TYR A 629 1.65 -4.57 25.00
C TYR A 629 1.65 -4.86 26.50
N ALA A 630 0.86 -4.12 27.29
CA ALA A 630 0.91 -4.20 28.74
C ALA A 630 -0.47 -4.17 29.40
N ARG A 631 -0.62 -4.95 30.47
CA ARG A 631 -1.83 -4.96 31.31
C ARG A 631 -1.50 -4.99 32.79
N GLU A 632 -2.54 -4.80 33.60
CA GLU A 632 -2.45 -5.01 35.04
C GLU A 632 -2.60 -6.51 35.34
N GLY A 633 -1.60 -7.07 36.01
CA GLY A 633 -1.59 -8.44 36.53
C GLY A 633 -2.20 -8.53 37.92
N HIS A 634 -1.96 -9.66 38.59
CA HIS A 634 -2.39 -9.83 39.98
C HIS A 634 -1.71 -8.80 40.90
N TRP A 635 -2.43 -8.35 41.93
CA TRP A 635 -1.94 -7.40 42.94
C TRP A 635 -1.52 -6.02 42.41
N GLY A 636 -2.00 -5.63 41.22
CA GLY A 636 -1.72 -4.33 40.62
C GLY A 636 -0.35 -4.19 39.97
N LEU A 637 0.38 -5.31 39.78
CA LEU A 637 1.67 -5.30 39.07
C LEU A 637 1.45 -5.15 37.56
N SER A 638 2.19 -4.23 36.93
CA SER A 638 2.22 -4.14 35.48
C SER A 638 2.94 -5.35 34.88
N VAL A 639 2.34 -6.00 33.89
CA VAL A 639 2.91 -7.16 33.18
C VAL A 639 2.77 -6.98 31.68
N LYS A 640 3.70 -7.57 30.92
CA LYS A 640 3.60 -7.61 29.46
C LYS A 640 2.54 -8.62 29.03
N GLU A 641 1.78 -8.30 27.99
CA GLU A 641 0.98 -9.30 27.29
C GLU A 641 1.89 -10.27 26.53
N PRO A 642 1.53 -11.55 26.34
CA PRO A 642 2.46 -12.52 25.76
C PRO A 642 2.63 -12.37 24.24
N LEU A 643 1.59 -11.94 23.51
CA LEU A 643 1.57 -12.01 22.05
C LEU A 643 2.39 -10.91 21.38
N VAL A 644 2.17 -9.65 21.77
CA VAL A 644 2.80 -8.50 21.10
C VAL A 644 4.32 -8.42 21.34
N PRO A 645 4.86 -8.59 22.56
CA PRO A 645 6.31 -8.63 22.78
C PRO A 645 7.00 -9.72 21.97
N THR A 646 6.40 -10.91 21.87
CA THR A 646 6.92 -11.99 21.01
C THR A 646 6.98 -11.55 19.55
N GLN A 647 5.93 -10.87 19.06
CA GLN A 647 5.90 -10.39 17.68
C GLN A 647 6.84 -9.19 17.44
N LEU A 648 7.14 -8.39 18.46
CA LEU A 648 8.11 -7.27 18.43
C LEU A 648 9.58 -7.73 18.36
N GLU A 649 9.87 -9.02 18.54
CA GLU A 649 11.20 -9.58 18.22
C GLU A 649 11.47 -9.53 16.71
N ASN A 650 10.42 -9.43 15.88
CA ASN A 650 10.55 -9.21 14.46
C ASN A 650 10.88 -7.74 14.14
N PHE A 651 12.04 -7.50 13.52
CA PHE A 651 12.53 -6.16 13.18
C PHE A 651 11.52 -5.33 12.36
N TRP A 652 10.87 -5.92 11.36
CA TRP A 652 9.93 -5.22 10.48
C TRP A 652 8.69 -4.77 11.23
N PHE A 653 8.11 -5.67 12.03
CA PHE A 653 6.97 -5.32 12.86
C PHE A 653 7.34 -4.30 13.94
N GLN A 654 8.50 -4.45 14.59
CA GLN A 654 8.99 -3.48 15.58
C GLN A 654 9.15 -2.09 14.96
N SER A 655 9.80 -1.98 13.80
CA SER A 655 9.97 -0.71 13.08
C SER A 655 8.62 -0.06 12.78
N ARG A 656 7.66 -0.84 12.25
CA ARG A 656 6.29 -0.38 11.98
C ARG A 656 5.57 0.07 13.26
N PHE A 657 5.67 -0.70 14.34
CA PHE A 657 5.07 -0.35 15.63
C PHE A 657 5.65 0.96 16.18
N LEU A 658 6.98 1.13 16.16
CA LEU A 658 7.65 2.34 16.63
C LEU A 658 7.26 3.58 15.82
N GLN A 659 7.09 3.44 14.51
CA GLN A 659 6.59 4.52 13.64
C GLN A 659 5.14 4.89 14.02
N ILE A 660 4.25 3.91 14.08
CA ILE A 660 2.84 4.11 14.47
C ILE A 660 2.76 4.80 15.83
N PHE A 661 3.51 4.31 16.82
CA PHE A 661 3.58 4.87 18.16
C PHE A 661 4.00 6.33 18.14
N SER A 662 5.10 6.65 17.45
CA SER A 662 5.64 8.01 17.39
C SER A 662 4.70 8.96 16.67
N ASN A 663 4.12 8.53 15.55
CA ASN A 663 3.21 9.33 14.75
C ASN A 663 1.92 9.63 15.51
N LEU A 664 1.36 8.62 16.18
CA LEU A 664 0.16 8.78 17.00
C LEU A 664 0.36 9.80 18.12
N PHE A 665 1.43 9.67 18.92
CA PHE A 665 1.70 10.63 19.99
C PHE A 665 2.12 12.01 19.47
N THR A 666 2.73 12.11 18.29
CA THR A 666 3.00 13.39 17.62
C THR A 666 1.69 14.12 17.28
N ILE A 667 0.71 13.41 16.70
CA ILE A 667 -0.61 13.96 16.36
C ILE A 667 -1.35 14.36 17.65
N LEU A 668 -1.37 13.50 18.67
CA LEU A 668 -2.02 13.78 19.95
C LEU A 668 -1.39 14.98 20.68
N CYS A 669 -0.07 15.16 20.64
CA CYS A 669 0.61 16.33 21.22
C CYS A 669 0.22 17.65 20.54
N LYS A 670 -0.06 17.60 19.23
CA LYS A 670 -0.52 18.75 18.44
C LYS A 670 -2.02 18.97 18.50
N THR A 671 -2.77 18.18 19.26
CA THR A 671 -4.22 18.28 19.38
C THR A 671 -4.60 18.74 20.78
N GLU A 672 -5.64 19.56 20.91
CA GLU A 672 -6.24 19.88 22.20
C GLU A 672 -7.29 18.81 22.57
N LEU A 673 -7.06 18.15 23.71
CA LEU A 673 -7.91 17.07 24.20
C LEU A 673 -8.57 17.48 25.51
N SER A 674 -9.87 17.18 25.65
CA SER A 674 -10.57 17.38 26.92
C SER A 674 -10.00 16.49 28.02
N VAL A 675 -9.99 16.98 29.26
CA VAL A 675 -9.54 16.26 30.47
C VAL A 675 -10.14 14.85 30.55
N VAL A 676 -11.47 14.73 30.41
CA VAL A 676 -12.20 13.44 30.47
C VAL A 676 -11.65 12.41 29.49
N LEU A 677 -11.31 12.86 28.27
CA LEU A 677 -10.84 11.96 27.23
C LEU A 677 -9.40 11.49 27.53
N VAL A 678 -8.51 12.41 27.92
CA VAL A 678 -7.10 12.08 28.19
C VAL A 678 -6.91 11.29 29.49
N GLU A 679 -7.77 11.47 30.49
CA GLU A 679 -7.77 10.66 31.72
C GLU A 679 -7.86 9.16 31.43
N THR A 680 -8.53 8.75 30.35
CA THR A 680 -8.62 7.34 29.94
C THR A 680 -7.26 6.71 29.59
N LEU A 681 -6.24 7.54 29.30
CA LEU A 681 -4.87 7.11 28.99
C LEU A 681 -3.94 7.04 30.20
N SER A 682 -4.32 7.63 31.35
CA SER A 682 -3.44 7.68 32.55
C SER A 682 -2.98 6.28 32.98
N LYS A 683 -3.94 5.34 33.15
CA LYS A 683 -3.63 3.96 33.53
C LYS A 683 -2.90 3.17 32.43
N PRO A 684 -3.34 3.18 31.14
CA PRO A 684 -2.60 2.56 30.04
C PRO A 684 -1.14 3.03 29.94
N ILE A 685 -0.89 4.34 29.98
CA ILE A 685 0.47 4.91 29.90
C ILE A 685 1.31 4.44 31.08
N PHE A 686 0.76 4.54 32.30
CA PHE A 686 1.46 4.10 33.51
C PHE A 686 1.86 2.62 33.41
N THR A 687 0.91 1.74 33.10
CA THR A 687 1.14 0.30 33.01
C THR A 687 2.14 -0.04 31.91
N PHE A 688 2.02 0.59 30.74
CA PHE A 688 2.92 0.40 29.61
C PHE A 688 4.37 0.79 29.95
N LEU A 689 4.58 2.01 30.46
CA LEU A 689 5.91 2.52 30.78
C LEU A 689 6.64 1.73 31.87
N LYS A 690 5.92 1.06 32.77
CA LYS A 690 6.52 0.24 33.84
C LYS A 690 7.16 -1.05 33.34
N VAL A 691 6.80 -1.52 32.14
CA VAL A 691 7.26 -2.81 31.60
C VAL A 691 7.90 -2.72 30.21
N GLU A 692 7.76 -1.59 29.53
CA GLU A 692 8.38 -1.32 28.22
C GLU A 692 9.91 -1.51 28.27
N ASP A 693 10.45 -2.18 27.26
CA ASP A 693 11.89 -2.35 27.05
C ASP A 693 12.40 -2.18 25.61
N PHE A 694 11.54 -1.89 24.62
CA PHE A 694 11.88 -1.84 23.20
C PHE A 694 11.87 -0.43 22.59
N LEU A 695 11.24 0.56 23.22
CA LEU A 695 11.23 1.95 22.76
C LEU A 695 12.64 2.56 22.78
N GLY A 696 12.94 3.36 21.75
CA GLY A 696 14.15 4.19 21.67
C GLY A 696 13.96 5.57 22.32
N TRP A 697 15.06 6.34 22.35
CA TRP A 697 15.09 7.70 22.90
C TRP A 697 14.04 8.63 22.25
N ASP A 698 13.93 8.63 20.92
CA ASP A 698 12.97 9.48 20.20
C ASP A 698 11.51 9.13 20.51
N ASN A 699 11.20 7.85 20.69
CA ASN A 699 9.85 7.40 21.03
C ASN A 699 9.47 7.87 22.44
N LEU A 700 10.38 7.69 23.41
CA LEU A 700 10.18 8.11 24.79
C LEU A 700 10.15 9.64 24.94
N LYS A 701 10.93 10.37 24.14
CA LYS A 701 10.85 11.84 24.04
C LYS A 701 9.47 12.29 23.56
N THR A 702 8.90 11.61 22.56
CA THR A 702 7.57 11.94 22.02
C THR A 702 6.47 11.66 23.04
N LEU A 703 6.49 10.49 23.70
CA LEU A 703 5.56 10.19 24.80
C LEU A 703 5.77 11.12 26.01
N GLY A 704 7.02 11.47 26.33
CA GLY A 704 7.37 12.40 27.39
C GLY A 704 6.71 13.76 27.20
N LYS A 705 6.77 14.33 25.98
CA LYS A 705 6.07 15.58 25.65
C LYS A 705 4.56 15.49 25.88
N PHE A 706 3.95 14.35 25.55
CA PHE A 706 2.53 14.11 25.82
C PHE A 706 2.24 14.11 27.32
N ILE A 707 3.06 13.41 28.11
CA ILE A 707 2.94 13.36 29.57
C ILE A 707 3.16 14.74 30.19
N GLN A 708 4.09 15.54 29.66
CA GLN A 708 4.29 16.91 30.11
C GLN A 708 3.02 17.76 29.87
N LYS A 709 2.49 17.76 28.63
CA LYS A 709 1.28 18.53 28.28
C LYS A 709 0.08 18.14 29.15
N TYR A 710 -0.09 16.85 29.43
CA TYR A 710 -1.25 16.31 30.15
C TYR A 710 -0.89 15.76 31.55
N GLY A 711 0.11 16.36 32.22
CA GLY A 711 0.62 15.85 33.51
C GLY A 711 -0.41 15.75 34.63
N HIS A 712 -1.45 16.59 34.59
CA HIS A 712 -2.53 16.64 35.57
C HIS A 712 -3.34 15.35 35.71
N ILE A 713 -3.31 14.45 34.70
CA ILE A 713 -4.04 13.17 34.74
C ILE A 713 -3.36 12.10 35.63
N PHE A 714 -2.12 12.32 36.04
CA PHE A 714 -1.32 11.37 36.80
C PHE A 714 -1.22 11.82 38.25
N LYS A 715 -1.56 10.95 39.21
CA LYS A 715 -1.36 11.22 40.64
C LYS A 715 0.14 11.44 40.95
N PRO A 716 0.49 12.18 42.02
CA PRO A 716 1.89 12.39 42.41
C PRO A 716 2.69 11.10 42.53
N GLN A 717 2.09 10.07 43.15
CA GLN A 717 2.73 8.75 43.30
C GLN A 717 2.99 8.06 41.95
N GLN A 718 2.11 8.23 40.96
CA GLN A 718 2.28 7.63 39.65
C GLN A 718 3.48 8.26 38.91
N LEU A 719 3.57 9.60 38.91
CA LEU A 719 4.72 10.29 38.32
C LEU A 719 6.03 9.93 39.03
N HIS A 720 5.99 9.84 40.37
CA HIS A 720 7.12 9.36 41.18
C HIS A 720 7.57 7.94 40.77
N ASP A 721 6.64 6.99 40.66
CA ASP A 721 6.96 5.60 40.35
C ASP A 721 7.48 5.42 38.92
N LEU A 722 6.99 6.23 37.97
CA LEU A 722 7.50 6.30 36.60
C LEU A 722 8.91 6.89 36.57
N LEU A 723 9.17 7.95 37.34
CA LEU A 723 10.48 8.57 37.47
C LEU A 723 11.50 7.60 38.08
N GLY A 724 11.12 6.90 39.15
CA GLY A 724 11.97 5.87 39.78
C GLY A 724 12.25 4.67 38.87
N HIS A 725 11.30 4.32 37.99
CA HIS A 725 11.50 3.31 36.94
C HIS A 725 12.47 3.79 35.86
N ALA A 726 12.24 4.97 35.30
CA ALA A 726 13.09 5.58 34.26
C ALA A 726 14.54 5.74 34.76
N ILE A 727 14.73 6.27 35.97
CA ILE A 727 16.04 6.37 36.63
C ILE A 727 16.67 4.98 36.80
N GLY A 728 15.89 3.99 37.23
CA GLY A 728 16.36 2.61 37.37
C GLY A 728 16.87 1.98 36.07
N GLY A 729 16.33 2.41 34.92
CA GLY A 729 16.77 1.97 33.60
C GLY A 729 17.94 2.77 33.00
N THR A 730 18.40 3.84 33.65
CA THR A 730 19.58 4.60 33.19
C THR A 730 20.88 3.91 33.56
N LYS A 731 21.92 4.15 32.76
CA LYS A 731 23.31 3.80 33.05
C LYS A 731 24.26 4.81 32.40
N TYR A 732 25.51 4.90 32.83
CA TYR A 732 26.52 5.77 32.22
C TYR A 732 26.63 5.53 30.70
N GLY A 733 26.68 6.62 29.93
CA GLY A 733 26.70 6.60 28.46
C GLY A 733 25.39 6.14 27.76
N TYR A 734 24.34 5.80 28.52
CA TYR A 734 23.06 5.37 27.96
C TYR A 734 21.98 6.43 28.18
N HIS A 735 21.42 6.97 27.09
CA HIS A 735 20.56 8.17 27.10
C HIS A 735 19.08 7.90 26.84
N LYS A 736 18.65 6.63 26.78
CA LYS A 736 17.27 6.23 26.42
C LYS A 736 16.20 7.02 27.18
N TYR A 737 16.36 7.18 28.49
CA TYR A 737 15.33 7.75 29.37
C TYR A 737 15.48 9.25 29.65
N ASP A 738 16.50 9.92 29.12
CA ASP A 738 16.88 11.27 29.56
C ASP A 738 15.75 12.30 29.32
N GLU A 739 15.14 12.31 28.13
CA GLU A 739 14.02 13.20 27.82
C GLU A 739 12.72 12.80 28.53
N LEU A 740 12.53 11.50 28.84
CA LEU A 740 11.39 11.06 29.63
C LEU A 740 11.51 11.54 31.07
N ILE A 741 12.69 11.40 31.69
CA ILE A 741 12.97 11.88 33.05
C ILE A 741 12.70 13.37 33.14
N LYS A 742 13.24 14.15 32.19
CA LYS A 742 12.97 15.59 32.09
C LYS A 742 11.47 15.88 32.00
N SER A 743 10.75 15.21 31.11
CA SER A 743 9.33 15.44 30.90
C SER A 743 8.48 15.10 32.14
N LEU A 744 8.80 13.99 32.82
CA LEU A 744 8.16 13.60 34.08
C LEU A 744 8.42 14.62 35.19
N CYS A 745 9.64 15.15 35.28
CA CYS A 745 9.97 16.17 36.27
C CYS A 745 9.22 17.48 36.01
N LEU A 746 9.13 17.91 34.75
CA LEU A 746 8.39 19.10 34.36
C LEU A 746 6.89 18.91 34.62
N ALA A 747 6.33 17.75 34.24
CA ALA A 747 4.94 17.40 34.56
C ALA A 747 4.67 17.46 36.07
N TYR A 748 5.57 16.92 36.89
CA TYR A 748 5.44 16.97 38.35
C TYR A 748 5.50 18.41 38.87
N ARG A 749 6.50 19.18 38.43
CA ARG A 749 6.69 20.58 38.83
C ARG A 749 5.46 21.44 38.50
N GLU A 750 4.89 21.26 37.31
CA GLU A 750 3.76 22.06 36.83
C GLU A 750 2.45 21.74 37.57
N ASN A 751 2.28 20.51 38.08
CA ASN A 751 1.03 20.04 38.67
C ASN A 751 1.06 19.89 40.20
N TYR A 752 2.23 19.80 40.82
CA TYR A 752 2.42 19.48 42.24
C TYR A 752 3.50 20.34 42.92
N THR A 753 3.42 21.66 42.74
CA THR A 753 4.42 22.63 43.24
C THR A 753 4.67 22.55 44.76
N ASP A 754 3.64 22.21 45.54
CA ASP A 754 3.69 22.26 47.02
C ASP A 754 3.93 20.88 47.65
N GLN A 755 4.21 19.84 46.85
CA GLN A 755 4.40 18.47 47.31
C GLN A 755 5.75 17.92 46.87
N PRO A 756 6.87 18.27 47.54
CA PRO A 756 8.17 17.73 47.18
C PRO A 756 8.22 16.21 47.37
N ILE A 757 8.92 15.52 46.47
CA ILE A 757 9.21 14.09 46.58
C ILE A 757 10.10 13.84 47.79
N THR A 758 9.61 13.03 48.73
CA THR A 758 10.31 12.68 49.98
C THR A 758 11.11 11.37 49.90
N ASP A 759 11.11 10.67 48.76
CA ASP A 759 11.92 9.47 48.55
C ASP A 759 13.41 9.82 48.46
N ARG A 760 14.11 9.68 49.59
CA ARG A 760 15.54 9.95 49.73
C ARG A 760 16.44 8.96 49.00
N SER A 761 15.90 7.87 48.44
CA SER A 761 16.66 6.90 47.67
C SER A 761 16.82 7.29 46.20
N LEU A 762 15.97 8.19 45.69
CA LEU A 762 15.88 8.55 44.27
C LEU A 762 17.18 9.17 43.74
N VAL A 763 17.70 10.19 44.43
CA VAL A 763 18.94 10.90 44.03
C VAL A 763 20.18 10.00 44.13
N PRO A 764 20.43 9.28 45.25
CA PRO A 764 21.54 8.33 45.31
C PRO A 764 21.52 7.29 44.19
N LYS A 765 20.34 6.75 43.87
CA LYS A 765 20.17 5.79 42.77
C LYS A 765 20.48 6.41 41.42
N ALA A 766 19.99 7.63 41.17
CA ALA A 766 20.26 8.37 39.93
C ALA A 766 21.77 8.61 39.74
N LEU A 767 22.44 9.13 40.77
CA LEU A 767 23.87 9.39 40.75
C LEU A 767 24.68 8.12 40.53
N ALA A 768 24.39 7.05 41.27
CA ALA A 768 25.04 5.75 41.12
C ALA A 768 24.92 5.19 39.69
N ASN A 769 23.72 5.28 39.09
CA ASN A 769 23.49 4.82 37.73
C ASN A 769 24.25 5.66 36.69
N SER A 770 24.59 6.91 36.99
CA SER A 770 25.36 7.78 36.10
C SER A 770 26.87 7.71 36.26
N MET A 771 27.40 6.87 37.17
CA MET A 771 28.83 6.83 37.42
C MET A 771 29.62 6.23 36.26
N ASN A 772 30.68 6.92 35.84
CA ASN A 772 31.66 6.39 34.90
C ASN A 772 32.54 5.31 35.57
N PRO A 773 33.38 4.58 34.80
CA PRO A 773 34.28 3.56 35.36
C PRO A 773 35.27 4.09 36.42
N GLN A 774 35.49 5.40 36.50
CA GLN A 774 36.33 6.07 37.49
C GLN A 774 35.57 6.45 38.78
N GLY A 775 34.28 6.13 38.87
CA GLY A 775 33.42 6.43 40.02
C GLY A 775 32.89 7.86 40.04
N GLU A 776 32.99 8.58 38.93
CA GLU A 776 32.54 9.96 38.81
C GLU A 776 31.12 10.01 38.24
N SER A 777 30.21 10.69 38.93
CA SER A 777 28.81 10.83 38.50
C SER A 777 28.67 11.76 37.27
N ASP A 778 27.68 11.49 36.41
CA ASP A 778 27.20 12.42 35.37
C ASP A 778 25.80 12.94 35.74
N PRO A 779 25.72 14.01 36.54
CA PRO A 779 24.46 14.48 37.12
C PRO A 779 23.62 15.33 36.17
N ARG A 780 24.12 15.66 34.96
CA ARG A 780 23.51 16.62 34.02
C ARG A 780 22.03 16.37 33.76
N ARG A 781 21.66 15.11 33.51
CA ARG A 781 20.30 14.71 33.16
C ARG A 781 19.31 14.78 34.33
N PHE A 782 19.81 14.84 35.56
CA PHE A 782 18.98 14.79 36.77
C PHE A 782 18.70 16.17 37.36
N ILE A 783 19.23 17.26 36.80
CA ILE A 783 18.95 18.63 37.26
C ILE A 783 17.47 18.96 37.38
N TYR A 784 16.64 18.34 36.54
CA TYR A 784 15.19 18.52 36.60
C TYR A 784 14.54 17.94 37.86
N LEU A 785 15.25 17.09 38.63
CA LEU A 785 14.80 16.65 39.95
C LEU A 785 14.86 17.76 40.99
N CYS A 786 15.82 18.69 40.90
CA CYS A 786 16.07 19.69 41.95
C CYS A 786 14.83 20.49 42.38
N PRO A 787 13.94 20.94 41.47
CA PRO A 787 12.74 21.70 41.85
C PRO A 787 11.63 20.87 42.51
N ILE A 788 11.72 19.54 42.49
CA ILE A 788 10.60 18.64 42.87
C ILE A 788 10.96 17.65 43.99
N ILE A 789 12.17 17.70 44.54
CA ILE A 789 12.62 16.82 45.62
C ILE A 789 12.84 17.60 46.92
N GLU A 790 12.81 16.90 48.05
CA GLU A 790 13.10 17.49 49.36
C GLU A 790 14.54 18.04 49.48
N GLU A 791 14.72 18.98 50.40
CA GLU A 791 15.92 19.82 50.52
C GLU A 791 17.22 19.04 50.70
N GLN A 792 17.23 17.95 51.48
CA GLN A 792 18.44 17.18 51.71
C GLN A 792 18.92 16.47 50.43
N SER A 793 17.99 15.89 49.66
CA SER A 793 18.28 15.26 48.37
C SER A 793 18.66 16.29 47.30
N ARG A 794 18.03 17.47 47.32
CA ARG A 794 18.43 18.62 46.48
C ARG A 794 19.86 19.02 46.74
N HIS A 795 20.27 19.16 48.01
CA HIS A 795 21.63 19.54 48.37
C HIS A 795 22.67 18.53 47.86
N LYS A 796 22.41 17.22 48.01
CA LYS A 796 23.29 16.16 47.50
C LYS A 796 23.48 16.25 45.98
N LEU A 797 22.39 16.41 45.24
CA LEU A 797 22.45 16.50 43.78
C LEU A 797 23.20 17.76 43.32
N LEU A 798 23.01 18.89 44.02
CA LEU A 798 23.73 20.13 43.71
C LEU A 798 25.22 20.03 44.01
N GLN A 799 25.62 19.38 45.11
CA GLN A 799 27.03 19.14 45.41
C GLN A 799 27.72 18.35 44.27
N GLU A 800 27.09 17.29 43.78
CA GLU A 800 27.62 16.52 42.65
C GLU A 800 27.65 17.34 41.35
N MET A 801 26.63 18.17 41.11
CA MET A 801 26.61 19.09 39.98
C MET A 801 27.75 20.12 40.04
N ASP A 802 28.07 20.63 41.23
CA ASP A 802 29.16 21.58 41.42
C ASP A 802 30.51 20.94 41.11
N VAL A 803 30.71 19.70 41.56
CA VAL A 803 31.91 18.91 41.24
C VAL A 803 32.01 18.70 39.74
N TYR A 804 30.90 18.35 39.09
CA TYR A 804 30.82 18.18 37.65
C TYR A 804 31.19 19.47 36.90
N LEU A 805 30.51 20.58 37.19
CA LEU A 805 30.72 21.86 36.50
C LEU A 805 32.13 22.44 36.74
N LYS A 806 32.75 22.18 37.90
CA LYS A 806 34.15 22.57 38.17
C LYS A 806 35.14 21.78 37.32
N ARG A 807 34.87 20.49 37.09
CA ARG A 807 35.70 19.64 36.23
C ARG A 807 35.48 19.95 34.76
N TYR A 808 34.22 20.13 34.35
CA TYR A 808 33.78 20.34 32.99
C TYR A 808 32.57 21.28 32.97
N PHE A 809 32.80 22.55 32.61
CA PHE A 809 31.73 23.53 32.56
C PHE A 809 30.85 23.31 31.33
N ASP A 810 29.68 22.69 31.52
CA ASP A 810 28.68 22.48 30.49
C ASP A 810 27.69 23.66 30.46
N GLN A 811 27.84 24.53 29.45
CA GLN A 811 27.04 25.75 29.33
C GLN A 811 25.54 25.46 29.13
N PHE A 812 25.18 24.36 28.45
CA PHE A 812 23.77 24.01 28.23
C PHE A 812 23.08 23.61 29.53
N VAL A 813 23.78 22.82 30.36
CA VAL A 813 23.29 22.40 31.68
C VAL A 813 23.22 23.59 32.63
N PHE A 814 24.24 24.44 32.64
CA PHE A 814 24.24 25.67 33.45
C PHE A 814 23.05 26.57 33.11
N PHE A 815 22.75 26.78 31.82
CA PHE A 815 21.58 27.54 31.38
C PHE A 815 20.25 26.85 31.67
N ALA A 816 20.21 25.51 31.68
CA ALA A 816 19.05 24.79 32.20
C ALA A 816 18.84 25.05 33.70
N MET A 817 19.92 25.06 34.50
CA MET A 817 19.86 25.34 35.92
C MET A 817 19.40 26.78 36.22
N LEU A 818 19.85 27.77 35.46
CA LEU A 818 19.37 29.16 35.55
C LEU A 818 17.86 29.26 35.21
N ARG A 819 17.44 28.66 34.09
CA ARG A 819 16.02 28.64 33.68
C ARG A 819 15.10 27.94 34.67
N LEU A 820 15.62 26.93 35.37
CA LEU A 820 14.88 26.21 36.40
C LEU A 820 14.93 26.92 37.76
N GLU A 821 15.63 28.06 37.88
CA GLU A 821 15.85 28.82 39.10
C GLU A 821 16.54 27.99 40.20
N ILE A 822 17.40 27.06 39.78
CA ILE A 822 18.18 26.20 40.67
C ILE A 822 19.39 26.95 41.21
N VAL A 823 20.00 27.79 40.36
CA VAL A 823 21.17 28.63 40.64
C VAL A 823 20.93 30.05 40.13
N SER A 824 21.76 30.99 40.57
CA SER A 824 21.71 32.41 40.18
C SER A 824 23.10 32.90 39.80
N LEU A 825 23.17 33.82 38.84
CA LEU A 825 24.40 34.56 38.52
C LEU A 825 24.77 35.61 39.58
N HIS A 826 23.89 35.88 40.55
CA HIS A 826 24.24 36.67 41.73
C HIS A 826 24.91 35.85 42.84
N ASP A 827 25.02 34.53 42.68
CA ASP A 827 25.85 33.70 43.55
C ASP A 827 27.29 33.70 43.02
N ASP A 828 28.20 34.31 43.78
CA ASP A 828 29.62 34.47 43.44
C ASP A 828 30.24 33.15 42.97
N LYS A 829 29.87 32.01 43.57
CA LYS A 829 30.41 30.71 43.18
C LYS A 829 30.10 30.36 41.72
N TYR A 830 28.85 30.54 41.29
CA TYR A 830 28.42 30.18 39.93
C TYR A 830 28.83 31.23 38.91
N LEU A 831 28.83 32.51 39.31
CA LEU A 831 29.38 33.59 38.50
C LEU A 831 30.87 33.37 38.21
N GLU A 832 31.67 33.08 39.24
CA GLU A 832 33.10 32.80 39.08
C GLU A 832 33.36 31.58 38.20
N MET A 833 32.58 30.51 38.34
CA MET A 833 32.69 29.34 37.46
C MET A 833 32.39 29.69 35.99
N TYR A 834 31.39 30.55 35.74
CA TYR A 834 31.07 30.97 34.38
C TYR A 834 32.13 31.91 33.80
N ILE A 835 32.64 32.85 34.60
CA ILE A 835 33.77 33.73 34.25
C ILE A 835 34.99 32.89 33.89
N ASP A 836 35.38 31.93 34.74
CA ASP A 836 36.53 31.07 34.51
C ASP A 836 36.38 30.23 33.23
N SER A 837 35.16 29.82 32.90
CA SER A 837 34.88 29.12 31.64
C SER A 837 34.99 30.06 30.43
N ALA A 838 34.41 31.26 30.51
CA ALA A 838 34.46 32.25 29.42
C ALA A 838 35.89 32.75 29.17
N ALA A 839 36.65 33.03 30.23
CA ALA A 839 38.02 33.52 30.17
C ALA A 839 39.02 32.54 29.53
N LYS A 840 38.72 31.23 29.54
CA LYS A 840 39.55 30.20 28.88
C LYS A 840 39.46 30.23 27.35
N ILE A 841 38.46 30.90 26.78
CA ILE A 841 38.35 31.04 25.32
C ILE A 841 39.46 31.99 24.84
N VAL A 842 40.30 31.53 23.91
CA VAL A 842 41.43 32.30 23.38
C VAL A 842 41.14 32.71 21.93
N GLY A 843 41.38 33.97 21.59
CA GLY A 843 41.23 34.51 20.23
C GLY A 843 39.92 35.26 19.98
N THR A 844 39.65 35.59 18.72
CA THR A 844 38.45 36.32 18.27
C THR A 844 37.23 35.40 18.22
N GLY A 845 36.25 35.63 19.10
CA GLY A 845 34.93 35.00 19.00
C GLY A 845 34.13 35.63 17.87
N PHE A 846 34.08 36.97 17.82
CA PHE A 846 33.50 37.76 16.73
C PHE A 846 34.49 37.93 15.57
N ILE A 847 34.03 37.71 14.33
CA ILE A 847 34.85 37.79 13.11
C ILE A 847 34.58 39.10 12.33
N GLY A 848 33.39 39.68 12.50
CA GLY A 848 32.94 40.84 11.74
C GLY A 848 31.49 40.70 11.27
N ILE A 849 31.10 41.55 10.32
CA ILE A 849 29.77 41.56 9.72
C ILE A 849 29.85 41.04 8.28
N ILE A 850 29.09 39.99 7.97
CA ILE A 850 28.97 39.41 6.61
C ILE A 850 27.50 39.47 6.20
N ASP A 851 27.21 40.01 5.02
CA ASP A 851 25.83 40.19 4.51
C ASP A 851 24.85 40.85 5.50
N GLY A 852 25.36 41.75 6.35
CA GLY A 852 24.57 42.50 7.34
C GLY A 852 24.32 41.75 8.66
N VAL A 853 24.92 40.57 8.87
CA VAL A 853 24.79 39.76 10.08
C VAL A 853 26.13 39.60 10.77
N ALA A 854 26.13 39.58 12.11
CA ALA A 854 27.32 39.33 12.90
C ALA A 854 27.75 37.86 12.83
N GLU A 855 29.00 37.64 12.45
CA GLU A 855 29.60 36.31 12.30
C GLU A 855 30.57 36.00 13.43
N TYR A 856 30.56 34.74 13.87
CA TYR A 856 31.31 34.29 15.04
C TYR A 856 32.06 32.98 14.75
N ASN A 857 33.35 32.92 15.09
CA ASN A 857 34.13 31.68 15.12
C ASN A 857 33.75 30.84 16.34
N ASN A 858 33.37 31.52 17.42
CA ASN A 858 32.91 30.91 18.66
C ASN A 858 31.89 31.81 19.36
N VAL A 859 30.72 31.26 19.69
CA VAL A 859 29.60 31.98 20.32
C VAL A 859 29.65 32.03 21.85
N THR A 860 30.61 31.36 22.50
CA THR A 860 30.69 31.30 23.97
C THR A 860 30.80 32.69 24.60
N MET A 861 31.64 33.56 24.04
CA MET A 861 31.85 34.91 24.58
C MET A 861 30.62 35.81 24.40
N ILE A 862 30.00 35.82 23.22
CA ILE A 862 28.78 36.61 23.02
C ILE A 862 27.63 36.10 23.89
N ASN A 863 27.50 34.79 24.08
CA ASN A 863 26.51 34.24 25.01
C ASN A 863 26.80 34.67 26.46
N PHE A 864 28.06 34.71 26.88
CA PHE A 864 28.45 35.20 28.21
C PHE A 864 28.11 36.68 28.39
N ILE A 865 28.47 37.51 27.40
CA ILE A 865 28.15 38.94 27.34
C ILE A 865 26.63 39.13 27.45
N GLU A 866 25.85 38.45 26.62
CA GLU A 866 24.38 38.53 26.66
C GLU A 866 23.85 38.17 28.06
N GLN A 867 24.39 37.15 28.73
CA GLN A 867 23.95 36.77 30.07
C GLN A 867 24.32 37.79 31.16
N ILE A 868 25.52 38.39 31.12
CA ILE A 868 25.90 39.40 32.14
C ILE A 868 25.01 40.64 32.03
N TYR A 869 24.75 41.14 30.82
CA TYR A 869 23.85 42.28 30.61
C TYR A 869 22.40 41.92 30.98
N LYS A 870 21.90 40.78 30.50
CA LYS A 870 20.53 40.34 30.79
C LYS A 870 20.24 40.22 32.30
N ASN A 871 21.26 39.89 33.10
CA ASN A 871 21.15 39.75 34.55
C ASN A 871 21.73 40.95 35.33
N ASN A 872 22.04 42.07 34.66
CA ASN A 872 22.60 43.28 35.26
C ASN A 872 23.86 43.02 36.12
N ILE A 873 24.73 42.11 35.66
CA ILE A 873 25.96 41.73 36.36
C ILE A 873 27.11 42.65 35.95
N LYS A 874 27.68 43.36 36.93
CA LYS A 874 28.88 44.18 36.73
C LYS A 874 30.11 43.45 37.25
N LEU A 875 31.05 43.16 36.35
CA LEU A 875 32.31 42.50 36.69
C LEU A 875 33.23 43.48 37.43
N ASN A 876 33.89 43.02 38.49
CA ASN A 876 34.87 43.81 39.21
C ASN A 876 36.25 43.78 38.53
N LYS A 877 37.18 44.62 39.00
CA LYS A 877 38.53 44.72 38.41
C LYS A 877 39.32 43.42 38.43
N GLU A 878 39.16 42.56 39.43
CA GLU A 878 39.85 41.27 39.50
C GLU A 878 39.26 40.23 38.54
N GLN A 879 37.93 40.25 38.36
CA GLN A 879 37.25 39.40 37.38
C GLN A 879 37.60 39.78 35.95
N LEU A 880 37.61 41.07 35.63
CA LEU A 880 37.98 41.57 34.30
C LEU A 880 39.43 41.20 33.93
N LYS A 881 40.35 41.19 34.90
CA LYS A 881 41.76 40.78 34.69
C LYS A 881 41.92 39.32 34.24
N LYS A 882 40.91 38.47 34.39
CA LYS A 882 40.95 37.08 33.90
C LYS A 882 40.90 36.99 32.37
N PHE A 883 40.35 38.00 31.70
CA PHE A 883 40.19 38.04 30.24
C PHE A 883 41.42 38.66 29.55
N THR A 884 42.57 37.96 29.58
CA THR A 884 43.86 38.52 29.12
C THR A 884 44.13 38.40 27.62
N ASN A 885 43.45 37.50 26.91
CA ASN A 885 43.70 37.18 25.49
C ASN A 885 42.45 37.33 24.61
N GLN A 886 41.56 38.27 24.95
CA GLN A 886 40.35 38.55 24.18
C GLN A 886 40.58 39.62 23.12
N ALA A 887 39.82 39.55 22.04
CA ALA A 887 39.89 40.57 20.98
C ALA A 887 39.19 41.87 21.42
N PRO A 888 39.45 42.99 20.73
CA PRO A 888 38.94 44.30 21.12
C PRO A 888 37.42 44.37 21.31
N PHE A 889 36.66 43.66 20.46
CA PHE A 889 35.20 43.57 20.57
C PHE A 889 34.76 43.01 21.93
N GLU A 890 35.30 41.87 22.34
CA GLU A 890 34.91 41.21 23.58
C GLU A 890 35.34 42.04 24.80
N LEU A 891 36.52 42.66 24.77
CA LEU A 891 36.98 43.55 25.85
C LEU A 891 36.06 44.77 25.99
N TRP A 892 35.65 45.37 24.87
CA TRP A 892 34.68 46.44 24.85
C TRP A 892 33.34 45.99 25.42
N ALA A 893 32.81 44.88 24.92
CA ALA A 893 31.50 44.39 25.35
C ALA A 893 31.47 44.05 26.86
N LEU A 894 32.57 43.54 27.42
CA LEU A 894 32.68 43.22 28.85
C LEU A 894 32.81 44.45 29.76
N ASN A 895 33.40 45.56 29.29
CA ASN A 895 33.61 46.77 30.09
C ASN A 895 33.52 48.04 29.24
N ALA A 896 32.36 48.29 28.64
CA ALA A 896 32.18 49.37 27.67
C ALA A 896 32.39 50.77 28.26
N LEU A 897 32.16 50.96 29.56
CA LEU A 897 32.28 52.26 30.24
C LEU A 897 33.74 52.74 30.39
N GLU A 898 34.67 51.82 30.63
CA GLU A 898 36.10 52.12 30.82
C GLU A 898 36.95 51.73 29.59
N PHE A 899 36.29 51.39 28.46
CA PHE A 899 36.98 50.99 27.23
C PHE A 899 37.67 52.16 26.52
N ASP A 900 38.77 51.87 25.83
CA ASP A 900 39.46 52.83 24.97
C ASP A 900 38.74 52.97 23.62
N TYR A 901 38.00 54.06 23.46
CA TYR A 901 37.20 54.30 22.26
C TYR A 901 38.01 54.69 21.02
N GLU A 902 39.34 54.85 21.10
CA GLU A 902 40.18 55.04 19.91
C GLU A 902 40.19 53.80 18.99
N ILE A 903 39.96 52.62 19.55
CA ILE A 903 39.94 51.34 18.83
C ILE A 903 38.52 50.75 18.68
N PHE A 904 37.48 51.53 19.00
CA PHE A 904 36.10 51.10 18.89
C PHE A 904 35.61 51.07 17.43
N GLU A 905 34.90 50.00 17.04
CA GLU A 905 34.27 49.87 15.73
C GLU A 905 32.74 49.87 15.85
N THR A 906 32.06 50.68 15.03
CA THR A 906 30.59 50.82 15.08
C THR A 906 29.85 49.51 14.79
N ASP A 907 30.45 48.62 13.99
CA ASP A 907 29.86 47.35 13.59
C ASP A 907 29.65 46.40 14.77
N TRP A 908 30.37 46.59 15.88
CA TRP A 908 30.17 45.85 17.12
C TRP A 908 28.76 46.02 17.70
N LEU A 909 28.09 47.15 17.42
CA LEU A 909 26.70 47.37 17.83
C LEU A 909 25.72 46.46 17.11
N ILE A 910 26.04 46.00 15.90
CA ILE A 910 25.23 45.00 15.18
C ILE A 910 25.34 43.66 15.92
N ALA A 911 26.54 43.31 16.40
CA ALA A 911 26.79 42.08 17.14
C ALA A 911 26.02 42.02 18.48
N VAL A 912 25.93 43.14 19.19
CA VAL A 912 25.19 43.25 20.47
C VAL A 912 23.80 43.88 20.34
N ASN A 913 23.16 43.80 19.16
CA ASN A 913 21.87 44.43 18.89
C ASN A 913 20.72 43.76 19.68
N ARG A 914 20.60 44.14 20.95
CA ARG A 914 19.62 43.73 21.93
C ARG A 914 19.23 44.95 22.75
N ASP A 915 17.93 45.16 22.94
CA ASP A 915 17.41 46.33 23.66
C ASP A 915 18.06 46.50 25.05
N TYR A 916 18.14 45.42 25.83
CA TYR A 916 18.74 45.43 27.17
C TYR A 916 20.25 45.71 27.22
N ILE A 917 20.99 45.52 26.11
CA ILE A 917 22.42 45.88 26.04
C ILE A 917 22.54 47.32 25.56
N LEU A 918 21.84 47.67 24.47
CA LEU A 918 21.92 48.98 23.85
C LEU A 918 21.47 50.09 24.80
N GLU A 919 20.42 49.85 25.60
CA GLU A 919 19.96 50.79 26.63
C GLU A 919 21.05 51.13 27.66
N GLU A 920 21.89 50.17 28.04
CA GLU A 920 23.02 50.43 28.95
C GLU A 920 24.16 51.22 28.28
N LEU A 921 24.32 51.07 26.96
CA LEU A 921 25.38 51.73 26.19
C LEU A 921 25.06 53.20 25.84
N VAL A 922 23.80 53.63 25.91
CA VAL A 922 23.36 55.01 25.59
C VAL A 922 24.11 56.08 26.37
N VAL A 923 24.55 55.76 27.59
CA VAL A 923 25.23 56.71 28.47
C VAL A 923 26.66 57.06 27.99
N ILE A 924 27.17 56.42 26.95
CA ILE A 924 28.54 56.56 26.46
C ILE A 924 28.57 57.47 25.22
N PRO A 925 28.97 58.76 25.35
CA PRO A 925 28.86 59.73 24.26
C PRO A 925 29.73 59.39 23.04
N ALA A 926 30.84 58.68 23.26
CA ALA A 926 31.75 58.26 22.20
C ALA A 926 31.06 57.34 21.17
N ILE A 927 30.12 56.49 21.61
CA ILE A 927 29.36 55.60 20.71
C ILE A 927 28.47 56.42 19.78
N GLN A 928 27.74 57.41 20.33
CA GLN A 928 26.90 58.31 19.54
C GLN A 928 27.71 59.06 18.47
N GLN A 929 28.86 59.63 18.86
CA GLN A 929 29.74 60.36 17.95
C GLN A 929 30.30 59.45 16.85
N ALA A 930 30.70 58.22 17.18
CA ALA A 930 31.18 57.24 16.21
C ALA A 930 30.08 56.83 15.22
N LEU A 931 28.84 56.63 15.68
CA LEU A 931 27.68 56.35 14.83
C LEU A 931 27.36 57.50 13.88
N GLU A 932 27.34 58.75 14.36
CA GLU A 932 27.12 59.95 13.53
C GLU A 932 28.17 60.06 12.42
N GLN A 933 29.44 59.90 12.77
CA GLN A 933 30.54 59.93 11.82
C GLN A 933 30.44 58.79 10.80
N ARG A 934 30.15 57.56 11.25
CA ARG A 934 30.00 56.39 10.36
C ARG A 934 28.84 56.59 9.38
N LEU A 935 27.64 56.89 9.88
CA LEU A 935 26.42 57.03 9.07
C LEU A 935 26.48 58.21 8.10
N SER A 936 27.26 59.27 8.41
CA SER A 936 27.50 60.38 7.49
C SER A 936 28.40 60.02 6.29
N ARG A 937 29.25 59.00 6.44
CA ARG A 937 30.22 58.57 5.41
C ARG A 937 29.73 57.36 4.62
N ASP A 938 29.13 56.39 5.29
CA ASP A 938 28.73 55.10 4.74
C ASP A 938 27.49 54.60 5.47
N PHE A 939 26.35 54.61 4.77
CA PHE A 939 25.06 54.31 5.36
C PHE A 939 24.88 52.80 5.59
N ASN A 940 24.54 52.42 6.82
CA ASN A 940 24.13 51.06 7.18
C ASN A 940 22.75 51.09 7.85
N ALA A 941 21.78 50.35 7.29
CA ALA A 941 20.39 50.41 7.75
C ALA A 941 20.22 49.96 9.21
N THR A 942 20.94 48.91 9.64
CA THR A 942 20.87 48.39 11.02
C THR A 942 21.46 49.39 12.01
N LEU A 943 22.63 49.96 11.71
CA LEU A 943 23.25 51.00 12.55
C LEU A 943 22.40 52.26 12.61
N ALA A 944 21.75 52.66 11.51
CA ALA A 944 20.83 53.79 11.50
C ALA A 944 19.63 53.53 12.41
N GLN A 945 19.04 52.33 12.37
CA GLN A 945 17.96 51.95 13.29
C GLN A 945 18.40 52.02 14.75
N ILE A 946 19.59 51.48 15.08
CA ILE A 946 20.16 51.56 16.44
C ILE A 946 20.35 53.01 16.86
N TYR A 947 20.99 53.82 16.01
CA TYR A 947 21.26 55.23 16.27
C TYR A 947 19.97 56.01 16.56
N PHE A 948 18.96 55.92 15.68
CA PHE A 948 17.70 56.64 15.85
C PHE A 948 16.82 56.10 16.98
N LYS A 949 16.87 54.80 17.27
CA LYS A 949 16.08 54.20 18.38
C LYS A 949 16.65 54.55 19.75
N TYR A 950 17.98 54.59 19.91
CA TYR A 950 18.61 54.65 21.23
C TYR A 950 19.47 55.89 21.51
N PHE A 951 20.15 56.44 20.50
CA PHE A 951 21.17 57.48 20.69
C PHE A 951 20.72 58.88 20.24
N VAL A 952 19.74 58.96 19.35
CA VAL A 952 19.06 60.21 19.01
C VAL A 952 17.89 60.38 19.97
N ARG A 953 18.02 61.31 20.91
CA ARG A 953 16.92 61.68 21.81
C ARG A 953 15.69 62.17 21.02
N GLN A 954 14.52 61.73 21.46
CA GLN A 954 13.35 62.63 21.56
C GLN A 954 13.59 63.70 22.62
#